data_AF-A0A918IRC9-F1
#
_entry.id   AF-A0A918IRC9-F1
#
_cell.length_a   1.000
_cell.length_b   1.000
_cell.length_c   1.000
_cell.angle_alpha   90.00
_cell.angle_beta   90.00
_cell.angle_gamma   90.00
#
_symmetry.space_group_name_H-M   'P 1'
#
loop_
_entity.id
_entity.type
_entity.pdbx_description
1 polymer ?
#
loop_
_entity_poly.entity_id
_entity_poly.type
_entity_poly.pdbx_seq_one_letter_code
_entity_poly.pdbx_strand_id
1 'polypeptide(L)'
;MGKNKLVIVVLGFFLFVEASWAMLQEPIKIATVGNSITYGSKVANREKNSYPAQLQELLGDSYEVRNFGVSGRTLLKKGDRPYWETEAYSNALEFKPDIVFIKLGTNDSKLQNRVCLEEYESDYTELIASFKAVNDKVRIVILLPLPAFTSDTTNIWNPIIKDKIIPRARSVAYKTKSEVLDLYQLFIDQPQLLPDRVHPSSLGATVIAKRLYETVMLQESRPIAIFESDDIKITETVNFHGYPQTNFEYNGIPSKVVQPKKVAAGRPWVLRARFWGHEPQTDIALLERGFHIAYYDVANLFGGPEAVKRWDDFYELMTQAGLSRKVVLEGMSRGGLIVYNWAEKNPKKVAAVYADAPVLDGQSWPGGLGKGKGSASDWEAFKKVYDLKSEKDISKFKGNPIHKIKSIAKGGYPIIHICGAADEVVPVAENTKLFEEGIKAHGGDIEVIYKEGIGHHPHSLENPSPIVDFILKATNQKVNFAVIPSPSAEYRSAAGWIEGKDWWAQAKDIDSLCQATKETDLLLMGNSITQGWGGNRPNVTYAPGKEAAVLYFKDLNWIGAGISGDRTQHVLYRIKNGNYEAANPKVVVLAIGVNNFGENSAEEIAKGIQKILMFAKEKFAPSTKIILLGPLPTGLDPTTDRREKYNKIHSLINKLGDQKTTFYYNVINEFSDNNGFLSADLYAQDGIHLLPEGYKVLGRIISERFNSIID
;
A
#
# COMPACT_ATOMS: atom_id res chain seq x y z
N MET A 1 13.17 70.70 37.33
CA MET A 1 12.17 70.34 38.36
C MET A 1 11.05 69.55 37.69
N GLY A 2 10.91 68.25 38.00
CA GLY A 2 9.66 67.67 38.54
C GLY A 2 8.67 67.26 37.43
N LYS A 3 8.57 65.98 37.04
CA LYS A 3 7.86 64.83 37.65
C LYS A 3 6.43 64.65 37.08
N ASN A 4 6.14 63.37 36.77
CA ASN A 4 4.83 62.70 36.56
C ASN A 4 4.19 62.81 35.17
N LYS A 5 3.42 61.85 34.65
CA LYS A 5 3.40 60.35 34.62
C LYS A 5 2.20 60.00 33.71
N LEU A 6 2.37 59.02 32.80
CA LEU A 6 1.39 58.00 32.39
C LEU A 6 0.22 58.32 31.38
N VAL A 7 0.34 57.65 30.21
CA VAL A 7 -0.66 56.89 29.41
C VAL A 7 -1.86 57.60 28.75
N ILE A 8 -1.99 57.41 27.42
CA ILE A 8 -3.18 56.83 26.75
C ILE A 8 -2.77 56.32 25.35
N VAL A 9 -3.18 55.09 25.08
CA VAL A 9 -3.15 54.37 23.81
C VAL A 9 -4.22 54.94 22.88
N VAL A 10 -3.90 55.24 21.62
CA VAL A 10 -4.88 55.24 20.53
C VAL A 10 -4.26 54.55 19.31
N LEU A 11 -4.64 53.29 19.14
CA LEU A 11 -4.54 52.52 17.90
C LEU A 11 -5.53 53.10 16.89
N GLY A 12 -5.03 53.64 15.79
CA GLY A 12 -5.82 54.13 14.66
C GLY A 12 -5.66 53.24 13.43
N PHE A 13 -6.67 52.39 13.20
CA PHE A 13 -7.21 51.98 11.91
C PHE A 13 -6.27 51.84 10.70
N PHE A 14 -5.88 50.60 10.39
CA PHE A 14 -5.81 50.09 9.02
C PHE A 14 -6.36 48.65 9.00
N LEU A 15 -7.68 48.54 8.84
CA LEU A 15 -8.35 47.30 8.43
C LEU A 15 -8.35 47.27 6.90
N PHE A 16 -7.31 46.70 6.30
CA PHE A 16 -7.45 46.11 4.97
C PHE A 16 -8.10 44.74 5.16
N VAL A 17 -9.39 44.65 4.86
CA VAL A 17 -10.08 43.38 4.64
C VAL A 17 -9.57 42.86 3.30
N GLU A 18 -8.58 41.97 3.31
CA GLU A 18 -8.34 41.09 2.17
C GLU A 18 -9.50 40.11 2.11
N ALA A 19 -10.53 40.47 1.36
CA ALA A 19 -11.52 39.51 0.89
C ALA A 19 -10.80 38.54 -0.06
N SER A 20 -10.36 37.41 0.47
CA SER A 20 -9.85 36.29 -0.31
C SER A 20 -11.02 35.73 -1.13
N TRP A 21 -11.22 36.24 -2.34
CA TRP A 21 -11.99 35.54 -3.36
C TRP A 21 -11.19 34.30 -3.74
N ALA A 22 -11.40 33.20 -3.02
CA ALA A 22 -10.97 31.90 -3.50
C ALA A 22 -11.73 31.65 -4.81
N MET A 23 -11.08 31.85 -5.95
CA MET A 23 -11.59 31.30 -7.20
C MET A 23 -11.69 29.79 -6.99
N LEU A 24 -12.93 29.28 -6.89
CA LEU A 24 -13.18 27.84 -6.89
C LEU A 24 -12.66 27.32 -8.24
N GLN A 25 -11.47 26.73 -8.23
CA GLN A 25 -10.92 26.04 -9.39
C GLN A 25 -11.91 24.95 -9.78
N GLU A 26 -12.26 24.85 -11.07
CA GLU A 26 -13.08 23.73 -11.55
C GLU A 26 -12.43 22.40 -11.14
N PRO A 27 -13.22 21.43 -10.67
CA PRO A 27 -12.68 20.15 -10.23
C PRO A 27 -11.98 19.44 -11.39
N ILE A 28 -10.88 18.74 -11.09
CA ILE A 28 -10.17 17.94 -12.09
C ILE A 28 -11.06 16.78 -12.53
N LYS A 29 -11.34 16.69 -13.82
CA LYS A 29 -12.28 15.72 -14.39
C LYS A 29 -11.59 14.38 -14.65
N ILE A 30 -12.10 13.32 -14.04
CA ILE A 30 -11.62 11.95 -14.22
C ILE A 30 -12.70 11.09 -14.87
N ALA A 31 -12.43 10.60 -16.08
CA ALA A 31 -13.28 9.60 -16.72
C ALA A 31 -12.74 8.18 -16.44
N THR A 32 -13.58 7.30 -15.90
CA THR A 32 -13.27 5.87 -15.86
C THR A 32 -14.02 5.16 -16.99
N VAL A 33 -13.30 4.76 -18.02
CA VAL A 33 -13.79 4.13 -19.25
C VAL A 33 -13.51 2.64 -19.16
N GLY A 34 -14.49 1.80 -19.48
CA GLY A 34 -14.22 0.37 -19.54
C GLY A 34 -15.43 -0.54 -19.61
N ASN A 35 -15.21 -1.80 -19.27
CA ASN A 35 -16.22 -2.85 -19.39
C ASN A 35 -17.02 -3.05 -18.08
N SER A 36 -17.53 -4.27 -17.85
CA SER A 36 -18.31 -4.64 -16.67
C SER A 36 -17.58 -4.43 -15.34
N ILE A 37 -16.25 -4.51 -15.31
CA ILE A 37 -15.46 -4.24 -14.11
C ILE A 37 -15.51 -2.73 -13.78
N THR A 38 -15.48 -1.86 -14.79
CA THR A 38 -15.61 -0.39 -14.60
C THR A 38 -17.02 -0.01 -14.19
N TYR A 39 -18.02 -0.62 -14.85
CA TYR A 39 -19.42 -0.43 -14.52
C TYR A 39 -19.74 -0.78 -13.05
N GLY A 40 -19.00 -1.72 -12.45
CA GLY A 40 -19.27 -2.25 -11.11
C GLY A 40 -20.24 -3.43 -11.14
N SER A 41 -20.21 -4.26 -12.19
CA SER A 41 -20.99 -5.50 -12.25
C SER A 41 -20.67 -6.39 -11.05
N LYS A 42 -21.71 -6.96 -10.42
CA LYS A 42 -21.61 -7.83 -9.22
C LYS A 42 -21.06 -7.17 -7.95
N VAL A 43 -20.71 -5.88 -7.98
CA VAL A 43 -20.34 -5.13 -6.78
C VAL A 43 -21.60 -4.79 -5.98
N ALA A 44 -21.63 -5.18 -4.70
CA ALA A 44 -22.75 -4.86 -3.82
C ALA A 44 -22.84 -3.34 -3.62
N ASN A 45 -24.02 -2.76 -3.83
CA ASN A 45 -24.24 -1.31 -3.79
C ASN A 45 -23.26 -0.54 -4.72
N ARG A 46 -23.23 -0.91 -6.02
CA ARG A 46 -22.25 -0.40 -6.99
C ARG A 46 -22.17 1.13 -7.10
N GLU A 47 -23.27 1.84 -6.85
CA GLU A 47 -23.29 3.31 -6.88
C GLU A 47 -22.39 3.94 -5.81
N LYS A 48 -22.07 3.17 -4.75
CA LYS A 48 -21.17 3.58 -3.67
C LYS A 48 -19.87 2.80 -3.64
N ASN A 49 -19.89 1.54 -4.06
CA ASN A 49 -18.77 0.60 -3.86
C ASN A 49 -18.04 0.21 -5.14
N SER A 50 -18.49 0.62 -6.33
CA SER A 50 -17.67 0.47 -7.54
C SER A 50 -16.37 1.25 -7.39
N TYR A 51 -15.30 0.82 -8.05
CA TYR A 51 -14.01 1.51 -7.88
C TYR A 51 -14.05 2.98 -8.30
N PRO A 52 -14.86 3.43 -9.30
CA PRO A 52 -14.99 4.86 -9.59
C PRO A 52 -15.66 5.62 -8.45
N ALA A 53 -16.70 5.05 -7.83
CA ALA A 53 -17.39 5.66 -6.70
C ALA A 53 -16.47 5.75 -5.46
N GLN A 54 -15.74 4.68 -5.15
CA GLN A 54 -14.75 4.69 -4.06
C GLN A 54 -13.60 5.67 -4.34
N LEU A 55 -13.18 5.82 -5.60
CA LEU A 55 -12.17 6.79 -6.01
C LEU A 55 -12.65 8.24 -5.81
N GLN A 56 -13.92 8.55 -6.14
CA GLN A 56 -14.51 9.87 -5.85
C GLN A 56 -14.42 10.22 -4.36
N GLU A 57 -14.79 9.28 -3.50
CA GLU A 57 -14.78 9.50 -2.04
C GLU A 57 -13.35 9.66 -1.49
N LEU A 58 -12.36 8.99 -2.09
CA LEU A 58 -10.95 9.14 -1.73
C LEU A 58 -10.37 10.50 -2.16
N LEU A 59 -10.73 10.98 -3.36
CA LEU A 59 -10.20 12.22 -3.92
C LEU A 59 -10.91 13.49 -3.41
N GLY A 60 -12.18 13.38 -3.03
CA GLY A 60 -12.99 14.50 -2.57
C GLY A 60 -13.34 15.52 -3.66
N ASP A 61 -13.86 16.67 -3.25
CA ASP A 61 -14.55 17.62 -4.13
C ASP A 61 -13.62 18.39 -5.09
N SER A 62 -12.30 18.29 -4.91
CA SER A 62 -11.33 18.83 -5.87
C SER A 62 -11.28 18.04 -7.18
N TYR A 63 -11.97 16.90 -7.25
CA TYR A 63 -12.04 16.02 -8.40
C TYR A 63 -13.49 15.64 -8.70
N GLU A 64 -13.77 15.47 -9.99
CA GLU A 64 -15.05 14.94 -10.48
C GLU A 64 -14.79 13.62 -11.21
N VAL A 65 -15.06 12.50 -10.55
CA VAL A 65 -14.90 11.15 -11.10
C VAL A 65 -16.23 10.67 -11.68
N ARG A 66 -16.26 10.36 -12.98
CA ARG A 66 -17.45 9.82 -13.66
C ARG A 66 -17.21 8.42 -14.21
N ASN A 67 -18.20 7.55 -13.99
CA ASN A 67 -18.19 6.17 -14.44
C ASN A 67 -18.82 6.03 -15.83
N PHE A 68 -18.00 5.75 -16.84
CA PHE A 68 -18.40 5.47 -18.22
C PHE A 68 -18.25 3.98 -18.58
N GLY A 69 -18.23 3.11 -17.58
CA GLY A 69 -18.14 1.67 -17.78
C GLY A 69 -19.43 1.08 -18.35
N VAL A 70 -19.31 0.17 -19.33
CA VAL A 70 -20.47 -0.54 -19.91
C VAL A 70 -20.23 -2.04 -19.89
N SER A 71 -21.15 -2.79 -19.31
CA SER A 71 -20.98 -4.23 -19.11
C SER A 71 -20.83 -5.02 -20.41
N GLY A 72 -19.87 -5.95 -20.41
CA GLY A 72 -19.66 -6.91 -21.51
C GLY A 72 -19.01 -6.35 -22.78
N ARG A 73 -18.51 -5.10 -22.78
CA ARG A 73 -17.92 -4.47 -23.97
C ARG A 73 -16.47 -4.87 -24.24
N THR A 74 -16.13 -4.95 -25.53
CA THR A 74 -14.78 -5.15 -26.08
C THR A 74 -14.11 -3.81 -26.39
N LEU A 75 -12.78 -3.80 -26.35
CA LEU A 75 -12.01 -2.73 -26.99
C LEU A 75 -12.11 -2.84 -28.52
N LEU A 76 -12.09 -4.05 -29.05
CA LEU A 76 -12.10 -4.29 -30.49
C LEU A 76 -13.36 -3.73 -31.15
N LYS A 77 -13.17 -2.96 -32.23
CA LYS A 77 -14.26 -2.45 -33.09
C LYS A 77 -14.99 -3.58 -33.82
N LYS A 78 -14.27 -4.64 -34.18
CA LYS A 78 -14.84 -5.85 -34.80
C LYS A 78 -15.20 -6.94 -33.78
N GLY A 79 -15.10 -6.65 -32.48
CA GLY A 79 -15.54 -7.56 -31.44
C GLY A 79 -17.06 -7.71 -31.43
N ASP A 80 -17.55 -8.71 -30.70
CA ASP A 80 -18.98 -9.02 -30.58
C ASP A 80 -19.80 -7.87 -29.96
N ARG A 81 -19.19 -7.04 -29.12
CA ARG A 81 -19.83 -5.94 -28.39
C ARG A 81 -18.91 -4.72 -28.26
N PRO A 82 -18.63 -3.96 -29.33
CA PRO A 82 -17.68 -2.85 -29.30
C PRO A 82 -18.09 -1.74 -28.32
N TYR A 83 -17.12 -1.22 -27.54
CA TYR A 83 -17.37 -0.06 -26.66
C TYR A 83 -17.65 1.24 -27.44
N TRP A 84 -17.09 1.34 -28.64
CA TRP A 84 -17.18 2.47 -29.58
C TRP A 84 -18.61 2.88 -29.94
N GLU A 85 -19.54 1.93 -29.90
CA GLU A 85 -20.94 2.13 -30.30
C GLU A 85 -21.84 2.55 -29.12
N THR A 86 -21.24 2.76 -27.93
CA THR A 86 -22.01 3.07 -26.72
C THR A 86 -22.17 4.57 -26.52
N GLU A 87 -23.31 4.99 -25.97
CA GLU A 87 -23.50 6.37 -25.51
C GLU A 87 -22.47 6.77 -24.45
N ALA A 88 -22.02 5.82 -23.61
CA ALA A 88 -21.00 6.06 -22.62
C ALA A 88 -19.67 6.52 -23.23
N TYR A 89 -19.29 6.01 -24.41
CA TYR A 89 -18.11 6.47 -25.14
C TYR A 89 -18.27 7.94 -25.58
N SER A 90 -19.38 8.28 -26.24
CA SER A 90 -19.67 9.65 -26.65
C SER A 90 -19.71 10.61 -25.46
N ASN A 91 -20.37 10.22 -24.36
CA ASN A 91 -20.47 11.02 -23.15
C ASN A 91 -19.11 11.20 -22.45
N ALA A 92 -18.22 10.19 -22.52
CA ALA A 92 -16.87 10.30 -21.97
C ALA A 92 -16.02 11.31 -22.75
N LEU A 93 -16.20 11.42 -24.07
CA LEU A 93 -15.54 12.44 -24.90
C LEU A 93 -16.11 13.83 -24.63
N GLU A 94 -17.44 13.96 -24.55
CA GLU A 94 -18.10 15.23 -24.23
C GLU A 94 -17.72 15.77 -22.85
N PHE A 95 -17.43 14.87 -21.90
CA PHE A 95 -16.96 15.23 -20.56
C PHE A 95 -15.61 15.97 -20.57
N LYS A 96 -14.82 15.87 -21.65
CA LYS A 96 -13.48 16.48 -21.80
C LYS A 96 -12.60 16.26 -20.55
N PRO A 97 -12.36 15.00 -20.17
CA PRO A 97 -11.65 14.67 -18.94
C PRO A 97 -10.20 15.17 -18.96
N ASP A 98 -9.67 15.52 -17.79
CA ASP A 98 -8.25 15.79 -17.55
C ASP A 98 -7.45 14.49 -17.35
N ILE A 99 -8.10 13.45 -16.81
CA ILE A 99 -7.53 12.12 -16.62
C ILE A 99 -8.51 11.06 -17.14
N VAL A 100 -8.02 10.10 -17.93
CA VAL A 100 -8.80 8.94 -18.37
C VAL A 100 -8.14 7.66 -17.90
N PHE A 101 -8.88 6.88 -17.12
CA PHE A 101 -8.55 5.49 -16.83
C PHE A 101 -9.27 4.58 -17.81
N ILE A 102 -8.53 3.79 -18.61
CA ILE A 102 -9.12 2.88 -19.61
C ILE A 102 -8.94 1.43 -19.17
N LYS A 103 -10.04 0.75 -18.88
CA LYS A 103 -10.09 -0.67 -18.48
C LYS A 103 -10.89 -1.51 -19.48
N LEU A 104 -10.35 -1.64 -20.68
CA LEU A 104 -10.85 -2.51 -21.76
C LEU A 104 -9.85 -3.62 -22.09
N GLY A 105 -10.29 -4.67 -22.79
CA GLY A 105 -9.47 -5.85 -23.10
C GLY A 105 -9.97 -7.15 -22.46
N THR A 106 -10.68 -7.10 -21.34
CA THR A 106 -11.12 -8.34 -20.66
C THR A 106 -12.05 -9.19 -21.55
N ASN A 107 -13.04 -8.59 -22.19
CA ASN A 107 -14.00 -9.33 -23.05
C ASN A 107 -13.39 -9.73 -24.41
N ASP A 108 -12.33 -9.05 -24.83
CA ASP A 108 -11.58 -9.35 -26.05
C ASP A 108 -10.89 -10.72 -25.96
N SER A 109 -10.73 -11.26 -24.74
CA SER A 109 -10.20 -12.61 -24.51
C SER A 109 -11.16 -13.76 -24.84
N LYS A 110 -12.45 -13.48 -25.01
CA LYS A 110 -13.48 -14.48 -25.33
C LYS A 110 -13.26 -15.08 -26.70
N LEU A 111 -13.66 -16.34 -26.88
CA LEU A 111 -13.34 -17.13 -28.09
C LEU A 111 -13.74 -16.42 -29.38
N GLN A 112 -14.95 -15.88 -29.45
CA GLN A 112 -15.47 -15.20 -30.65
C GLN A 112 -14.68 -13.95 -31.05
N ASN A 113 -13.96 -13.32 -30.11
CA ASN A 113 -13.22 -12.08 -30.36
C ASN A 113 -11.75 -12.33 -30.74
N ARG A 114 -11.23 -13.54 -30.51
CA ARG A 114 -9.81 -13.88 -30.72
C ARG A 114 -9.35 -13.72 -32.16
N VAL A 115 -10.26 -13.93 -33.10
CA VAL A 115 -10.01 -13.77 -34.54
C VAL A 115 -9.71 -12.34 -34.96
N CYS A 116 -10.06 -11.34 -34.12
CA CYS A 116 -9.83 -9.93 -34.35
C CYS A 116 -8.71 -9.34 -33.47
N LEU A 117 -7.92 -10.17 -32.78
CA LEU A 117 -6.89 -9.66 -31.85
C LEU A 117 -5.72 -8.94 -32.52
N GLU A 118 -5.56 -9.08 -33.84
CA GLU A 118 -4.53 -8.36 -34.59
C GLU A 118 -4.84 -6.87 -34.68
N GLU A 119 -6.12 -6.47 -34.69
CA GLU A 119 -6.54 -5.06 -34.66
C GLU A 119 -6.47 -4.40 -33.27
N TYR A 120 -6.19 -5.16 -32.21
CA TYR A 120 -6.26 -4.66 -30.83
C TYR A 120 -5.39 -3.42 -30.59
N GLU A 121 -4.14 -3.41 -31.08
CA GLU A 121 -3.24 -2.28 -30.85
C GLU A 121 -3.65 -1.03 -31.64
N SER A 122 -4.13 -1.19 -32.89
CA SER A 122 -4.60 -0.07 -33.70
C SER A 122 -5.87 0.54 -33.11
N ASP A 123 -6.83 -0.31 -32.70
CA ASP A 123 -8.08 0.13 -32.10
C ASP A 123 -7.80 0.86 -30.78
N TYR A 124 -6.93 0.32 -29.91
CA TYR A 124 -6.56 1.02 -28.66
C TYR A 124 -5.89 2.37 -28.94
N THR A 125 -4.98 2.42 -29.91
CA THR A 125 -4.27 3.65 -30.26
C THR A 125 -5.24 4.73 -30.73
N GLU A 126 -6.24 4.36 -31.53
CA GLU A 126 -7.27 5.28 -31.99
C GLU A 126 -8.21 5.72 -30.85
N LEU A 127 -8.54 4.83 -29.90
CA LEU A 127 -9.35 5.21 -28.73
C LEU A 127 -8.63 6.26 -27.89
N ILE A 128 -7.32 6.11 -27.71
CA ILE A 128 -6.50 7.10 -27.00
C ILE A 128 -6.45 8.42 -27.79
N ALA A 129 -6.34 8.35 -29.11
CA ALA A 129 -6.32 9.52 -29.98
C ALA A 129 -7.63 10.32 -29.89
N SER A 130 -8.79 9.68 -29.76
CA SER A 130 -10.07 10.39 -29.64
C SER A 130 -10.19 11.21 -28.35
N PHE A 131 -9.70 10.70 -27.22
CA PHE A 131 -9.61 11.48 -25.98
C PHE A 131 -8.64 12.65 -26.10
N LYS A 132 -7.48 12.45 -26.74
CA LYS A 132 -6.52 13.53 -27.01
C LYS A 132 -7.06 14.59 -27.97
N ALA A 133 -8.00 14.23 -28.85
CA ALA A 133 -8.62 15.19 -29.76
C ALA A 133 -9.59 16.16 -29.05
N VAL A 134 -10.25 15.73 -27.97
CA VAL A 134 -11.16 16.59 -27.19
C VAL A 134 -10.46 17.34 -26.05
N ASN A 135 -9.32 16.83 -25.58
CA ASN A 135 -8.41 17.50 -24.64
C ASN A 135 -6.96 17.05 -24.91
N ASP A 136 -6.14 17.91 -25.52
CA ASP A 136 -4.75 17.58 -25.92
C ASP A 136 -3.79 17.39 -24.73
N LYS A 137 -4.19 17.86 -23.54
CA LYS A 137 -3.45 17.71 -22.28
C LYS A 137 -3.92 16.53 -21.43
N VAL A 138 -4.89 15.75 -21.90
CA VAL A 138 -5.46 14.64 -21.14
C VAL A 138 -4.37 13.63 -20.73
N ARG A 139 -4.38 13.28 -19.45
CA ARG A 139 -3.56 12.22 -18.88
C ARG A 139 -4.24 10.88 -19.14
N ILE A 140 -3.60 9.99 -19.91
CA ILE A 140 -4.12 8.67 -20.24
C ILE A 140 -3.43 7.60 -19.40
N VAL A 141 -4.22 6.79 -18.70
CA VAL A 141 -3.75 5.66 -17.90
C VAL A 141 -4.46 4.37 -18.32
N ILE A 142 -3.71 3.43 -18.89
CA ILE A 142 -4.20 2.11 -19.29
C ILE A 142 -4.21 1.18 -18.08
N LEU A 143 -5.38 0.65 -17.73
CA LEU A 143 -5.55 -0.34 -16.67
C LEU A 143 -5.52 -1.74 -17.28
N LEU A 144 -4.48 -2.52 -16.97
CA LEU A 144 -4.39 -3.89 -17.45
C LEU A 144 -5.59 -4.73 -16.93
N PRO A 145 -6.06 -5.74 -17.69
CA PRO A 145 -7.13 -6.61 -17.24
C PRO A 145 -6.79 -7.34 -15.93
N LEU A 146 -7.82 -7.67 -15.14
CA LEU A 146 -7.63 -8.57 -13.99
C LEU A 146 -7.39 -10.01 -14.51
N PRO A 147 -6.74 -10.89 -13.73
CA PRO A 147 -6.74 -12.31 -14.02
C PRO A 147 -8.17 -12.86 -14.01
N ALA A 148 -8.42 -13.85 -14.84
CA ALA A 148 -9.64 -14.64 -14.78
C ALA A 148 -9.33 -16.02 -14.20
N PHE A 149 -10.20 -16.53 -13.33
CA PHE A 149 -10.04 -17.86 -12.72
C PHE A 149 -11.06 -18.87 -13.25
N THR A 150 -11.63 -18.57 -14.42
CA THR A 150 -12.57 -19.44 -15.13
C THR A 150 -11.84 -20.64 -15.74
N SER A 151 -12.58 -21.72 -16.03
CA SER A 151 -12.07 -22.93 -16.72
C SER A 151 -12.62 -23.08 -18.14
N ASP A 152 -13.69 -22.35 -18.48
CA ASP A 152 -14.32 -22.39 -19.80
C ASP A 152 -13.56 -21.51 -20.81
N THR A 153 -12.94 -22.17 -21.78
CA THR A 153 -12.12 -21.54 -22.82
C THR A 153 -12.92 -20.75 -23.84
N THR A 154 -14.25 -20.85 -23.85
CA THR A 154 -15.13 -20.06 -24.72
C THR A 154 -15.39 -18.66 -24.15
N ASN A 155 -15.34 -18.54 -22.83
CA ASN A 155 -15.59 -17.32 -22.06
C ASN A 155 -14.31 -16.48 -21.89
N ILE A 156 -14.35 -15.50 -20.98
CA ILE A 156 -13.18 -14.68 -20.60
C ILE A 156 -12.08 -15.65 -20.14
N TRP A 157 -10.92 -15.60 -20.79
CA TRP A 157 -9.91 -16.66 -20.68
C TRP A 157 -8.52 -16.10 -20.35
N ASN A 158 -7.97 -16.56 -19.23
CA ASN A 158 -6.76 -16.01 -18.63
C ASN A 158 -5.49 -16.14 -19.49
N PRO A 159 -5.20 -17.27 -20.17
CA PRO A 159 -4.09 -17.35 -21.10
C PRO A 159 -4.11 -16.28 -22.19
N ILE A 160 -5.29 -15.93 -22.72
CA ILE A 160 -5.39 -14.86 -23.74
C ILE A 160 -5.18 -13.48 -23.12
N ILE A 161 -5.68 -13.27 -21.90
CA ILE A 161 -5.39 -12.05 -21.13
C ILE A 161 -3.89 -11.87 -20.93
N LYS A 162 -3.23 -12.90 -20.37
CA LYS A 162 -1.81 -12.90 -20.01
C LYS A 162 -0.90 -12.81 -21.23
N ASP A 163 -1.12 -13.67 -22.22
CA ASP A 163 -0.12 -13.91 -23.28
C ASP A 163 -0.39 -13.08 -24.54
N LYS A 164 -1.59 -12.50 -24.70
CA LYS A 164 -1.97 -11.74 -25.91
C LYS A 164 -2.38 -10.31 -25.62
N ILE A 165 -3.26 -10.08 -24.66
CA ILE A 165 -3.84 -8.74 -24.40
C ILE A 165 -2.89 -7.85 -23.62
N ILE A 166 -2.34 -8.33 -22.50
CA ILE A 166 -1.44 -7.53 -21.65
C ILE A 166 -0.20 -7.03 -22.43
N PRO A 167 0.52 -7.86 -23.20
CA PRO A 167 1.65 -7.41 -23.99
C PRO A 167 1.27 -6.31 -25.00
N ARG A 168 0.13 -6.46 -25.69
CA ARG A 168 -0.38 -5.47 -26.65
C ARG A 168 -0.78 -4.16 -25.97
N ALA A 169 -1.45 -4.22 -24.81
CA ALA A 169 -1.80 -3.02 -24.04
C ALA A 169 -0.55 -2.25 -23.56
N ARG A 170 0.50 -2.96 -23.11
CA ARG A 170 1.81 -2.35 -22.77
C ARG A 170 2.49 -1.76 -24.01
N SER A 171 2.44 -2.43 -25.15
CA SER A 171 2.91 -1.91 -26.45
C SER A 171 2.22 -0.59 -26.81
N VAL A 172 0.90 -0.52 -26.67
CA VAL A 172 0.11 0.71 -26.88
C VAL A 172 0.53 1.81 -25.91
N ALA A 173 0.69 1.51 -24.61
CA ALA A 173 1.14 2.49 -23.62
C ALA A 173 2.49 3.12 -24.01
N TYR A 174 3.43 2.30 -24.48
CA TYR A 174 4.72 2.76 -24.97
C TYR A 174 4.57 3.67 -26.21
N LYS A 175 3.89 3.19 -27.26
CA LYS A 175 3.71 3.90 -28.55
C LYS A 175 2.99 5.24 -28.39
N THR A 176 1.98 5.29 -27.53
CA THR A 176 1.14 6.48 -27.31
C THR A 176 1.67 7.42 -26.23
N LYS A 177 2.79 7.05 -25.58
CA LYS A 177 3.36 7.73 -24.40
C LYS A 177 2.37 7.82 -23.23
N SER A 178 1.46 6.87 -23.13
CA SER A 178 0.48 6.79 -22.04
C SER A 178 1.06 6.06 -20.83
N GLU A 179 0.46 6.28 -19.66
CA GLU A 179 0.75 5.50 -18.46
C GLU A 179 0.08 4.12 -18.53
N VAL A 180 0.61 3.16 -17.78
CA VAL A 180 0.06 1.81 -17.65
C VAL A 180 0.11 1.38 -16.19
N LEU A 181 -0.98 0.76 -15.71
CA LEU A 181 -1.09 0.19 -14.37
C LEU A 181 -1.44 -1.29 -14.44
N ASP A 182 -0.63 -2.11 -13.79
CA ASP A 182 -0.77 -3.55 -13.74
C ASP A 182 -1.70 -3.99 -12.62
N LEU A 183 -3.00 -4.06 -12.94
CA LEU A 183 -3.99 -4.67 -12.06
C LEU A 183 -3.99 -6.20 -12.16
N TYR A 184 -3.33 -6.79 -13.15
CA TYR A 184 -3.27 -8.25 -13.30
C TYR A 184 -2.47 -8.84 -12.16
N GLN A 185 -1.25 -8.33 -11.98
CA GLN A 185 -0.32 -8.83 -11.00
C GLN A 185 -0.79 -8.58 -9.56
N LEU A 186 -1.52 -7.48 -9.34
CA LEU A 186 -2.11 -7.13 -8.06
C LEU A 186 -3.22 -8.13 -7.60
N PHE A 187 -3.83 -8.86 -8.55
CA PHE A 187 -4.96 -9.77 -8.29
C PHE A 187 -4.63 -11.24 -8.56
N ILE A 188 -3.41 -11.56 -9.01
CA ILE A 188 -3.05 -12.90 -9.50
C ILE A 188 -3.21 -14.00 -8.43
N ASP A 189 -3.02 -13.64 -7.17
CA ASP A 189 -3.14 -14.50 -6.00
C ASP A 189 -4.36 -14.14 -5.13
N GLN A 190 -5.33 -13.40 -5.69
CA GLN A 190 -6.51 -12.89 -4.98
C GLN A 190 -7.86 -13.40 -5.53
N PRO A 191 -8.05 -14.71 -5.82
CA PRO A 191 -9.31 -15.22 -6.36
C PRO A 191 -10.52 -14.94 -5.46
N GLN A 192 -10.32 -14.85 -4.14
CA GLN A 192 -11.37 -14.50 -3.17
C GLN A 192 -11.92 -13.07 -3.34
N LEU A 193 -11.16 -12.17 -3.97
CA LEU A 193 -11.66 -10.84 -4.33
C LEU A 193 -12.49 -10.85 -5.63
N LEU A 194 -12.52 -11.97 -6.35
CA LEU A 194 -13.29 -12.16 -7.58
C LEU A 194 -14.34 -13.27 -7.38
N PRO A 195 -15.48 -13.01 -6.71
CA PRO A 195 -16.41 -14.06 -6.27
C PRO A 195 -17.00 -14.92 -7.41
N ASP A 196 -17.13 -14.37 -8.62
CA ASP A 196 -17.56 -15.10 -9.81
C ASP A 196 -16.39 -15.48 -10.74
N ARG A 197 -15.16 -15.41 -10.21
CA ARG A 197 -13.89 -15.70 -10.89
C ARG A 197 -13.50 -14.68 -11.98
N VAL A 198 -14.21 -13.56 -12.11
CA VAL A 198 -13.94 -12.51 -13.12
C VAL A 198 -14.10 -11.09 -12.56
N HIS A 199 -15.23 -10.79 -11.92
CA HIS A 199 -15.61 -9.46 -11.45
C HIS A 199 -15.19 -9.27 -9.99
N PRO A 200 -14.67 -8.09 -9.63
CA PRO A 200 -14.31 -7.82 -8.25
C PRO A 200 -15.53 -7.72 -7.34
N SER A 201 -15.38 -8.18 -6.11
CA SER A 201 -16.26 -7.82 -5.00
C SER A 201 -16.10 -6.33 -4.65
N SER A 202 -16.92 -5.80 -3.74
CA SER A 202 -16.76 -4.45 -3.21
C SER A 202 -15.38 -4.21 -2.57
N LEU A 203 -14.80 -5.24 -1.95
CA LEU A 203 -13.42 -5.18 -1.41
C LEU A 203 -12.38 -5.18 -2.54
N GLY A 204 -12.57 -5.98 -3.59
CA GLY A 204 -11.72 -5.93 -4.79
C GLY A 204 -11.78 -4.57 -5.48
N ALA A 205 -12.96 -3.97 -5.59
CA ALA A 205 -13.13 -2.61 -6.12
C ALA A 205 -12.39 -1.56 -5.27
N THR A 206 -12.34 -1.73 -3.94
CA THR A 206 -11.55 -0.88 -3.05
C THR A 206 -10.05 -0.96 -3.33
N VAL A 207 -9.52 -2.16 -3.60
CA VAL A 207 -8.10 -2.34 -3.98
C VAL A 207 -7.77 -1.57 -5.26
N ILE A 208 -8.66 -1.64 -6.27
CA ILE A 208 -8.50 -0.86 -7.51
C ILE A 208 -8.56 0.65 -7.21
N ALA A 209 -9.56 1.11 -6.46
CA ALA A 209 -9.71 2.54 -6.13
C ALA A 209 -8.48 3.12 -5.41
N LYS A 210 -7.93 2.39 -4.42
CA LYS A 210 -6.69 2.78 -3.73
C LYS A 210 -5.51 2.89 -4.69
N ARG A 211 -5.34 1.93 -5.60
CA ARG A 211 -4.26 1.98 -6.59
C ARG A 211 -4.39 3.19 -7.52
N LEU A 212 -5.60 3.49 -7.98
CA LEU A 212 -5.86 4.67 -8.82
C LEU A 212 -5.62 5.97 -8.03
N TYR A 213 -6.02 6.03 -6.76
CA TYR A 213 -5.74 7.16 -5.88
C TYR A 213 -4.23 7.44 -5.76
N GLU A 214 -3.41 6.41 -5.53
CA GLU A 214 -1.94 6.54 -5.50
C GLU A 214 -1.40 7.15 -6.80
N THR A 215 -1.95 6.76 -7.94
CA THR A 215 -1.54 7.29 -9.26
C THR A 215 -1.95 8.74 -9.47
N VAL A 216 -3.13 9.14 -9.00
CA VAL A 216 -3.61 10.54 -9.09
C VAL A 216 -2.82 11.44 -8.14
N MET A 217 -2.57 10.97 -6.92
CA MET A 217 -1.96 11.73 -5.83
C MET A 217 -0.44 11.60 -5.76
N LEU A 218 0.19 10.95 -6.74
CA LEU A 218 1.64 10.83 -6.83
C LEU A 218 2.26 12.23 -6.82
N GLN A 219 3.12 12.50 -5.84
CA GLN A 219 3.89 13.74 -5.83
C GLN A 219 5.02 13.65 -6.86
N GLU A 220 5.05 14.58 -7.80
CA GLU A 220 5.96 14.52 -8.94
C GLU A 220 7.18 15.42 -8.77
N SER A 221 8.32 14.97 -9.28
CA SER A 221 9.50 15.81 -9.55
C SER A 221 9.62 16.06 -11.04
N ARG A 222 10.31 17.15 -11.40
CA ARG A 222 10.71 17.38 -12.79
C ARG A 222 11.57 16.20 -13.31
N PRO A 223 11.37 15.76 -14.57
CA PRO A 223 12.24 14.80 -15.23
C PRO A 223 13.71 15.22 -15.15
N ILE A 224 14.60 14.24 -15.17
CA ILE A 224 16.05 14.44 -15.13
C ILE A 224 16.69 14.03 -16.45
N ALA A 225 17.78 14.71 -16.80
CA ALA A 225 18.58 14.39 -17.97
C ALA A 225 19.75 13.47 -17.55
N ILE A 226 19.54 12.16 -17.69
CA ILE A 226 20.51 11.15 -17.26
C ILE A 226 21.66 11.00 -18.26
N PHE A 227 21.40 11.28 -19.54
CA PHE A 227 22.26 10.87 -20.64
C PHE A 227 23.04 12.03 -21.28
N GLU A 228 23.32 13.10 -20.52
CA GLU A 228 24.02 14.30 -21.03
C GLU A 228 25.56 14.24 -20.88
N SER A 229 26.12 13.21 -20.26
CA SER A 229 27.58 13.06 -20.14
C SER A 229 28.21 12.58 -21.45
N ASP A 230 29.36 13.16 -21.82
CA ASP A 230 30.16 12.73 -22.99
C ASP A 230 30.66 11.27 -22.87
N ASP A 231 30.74 10.75 -21.64
CA ASP A 231 31.15 9.36 -21.37
C ASP A 231 30.02 8.33 -21.62
N ILE A 232 28.81 8.80 -21.94
CA ILE A 232 27.64 7.96 -22.24
C ILE A 232 27.48 7.82 -23.75
N LYS A 233 27.50 6.57 -24.21
CA LYS A 233 27.16 6.22 -25.59
C LYS A 233 25.84 5.46 -25.64
N ILE A 234 24.76 6.14 -26.01
CA ILE A 234 23.44 5.50 -26.20
C ILE A 234 23.51 4.51 -27.37
N THR A 235 23.03 3.28 -27.15
CA THR A 235 22.99 2.23 -28.17
C THR A 235 21.58 2.07 -28.74
N GLU A 236 20.57 2.01 -27.89
CA GLU A 236 19.16 1.90 -28.32
C GLU A 236 18.20 2.37 -27.22
N THR A 237 16.94 2.64 -27.60
CA THR A 237 15.83 2.79 -26.65
C THR A 237 14.71 1.85 -27.04
N VAL A 238 14.31 0.99 -26.11
CA VAL A 238 13.35 -0.11 -26.34
C VAL A 238 12.18 -0.03 -25.37
N ASN A 239 11.11 -0.77 -25.70
CA ASN A 239 9.94 -0.89 -24.85
C ASN A 239 10.17 -1.92 -23.73
N PHE A 240 10.29 -1.45 -22.49
CA PHE A 240 10.28 -2.27 -21.29
C PHE A 240 8.89 -2.23 -20.65
N HIS A 241 8.01 -3.16 -21.03
CA HIS A 241 6.68 -3.33 -20.44
C HIS A 241 5.79 -2.05 -20.40
N GLY A 242 5.94 -1.16 -21.39
CA GLY A 242 5.22 0.12 -21.48
C GLY A 242 6.12 1.34 -21.23
N TYR A 243 7.32 1.14 -20.69
CA TYR A 243 8.26 2.18 -20.29
C TYR A 243 9.46 2.27 -21.25
N PRO A 244 10.04 3.47 -21.45
CA PRO A 244 11.28 3.60 -22.20
C PRO A 244 12.46 3.07 -21.39
N GLN A 245 13.15 2.08 -21.95
CA GLN A 245 14.46 1.62 -21.48
C GLN A 245 15.53 2.10 -22.45
N THR A 246 16.47 2.91 -21.96
CA THR A 246 17.64 3.32 -22.72
C THR A 246 18.80 2.39 -22.39
N ASN A 247 19.33 1.73 -23.42
CA ASN A 247 20.56 0.95 -23.35
C ASN A 247 21.72 1.86 -23.78
N PHE A 248 22.82 1.80 -23.05
CA PHE A 248 23.99 2.63 -23.31
C PHE A 248 25.27 1.96 -22.79
N GLU A 249 26.41 2.47 -23.21
CA GLU A 249 27.71 2.16 -22.62
C GLU A 249 28.17 3.34 -21.76
N TYR A 250 28.69 3.07 -20.57
CA TYR A 250 29.36 4.05 -19.73
C TYR A 250 30.71 3.49 -19.29
N ASN A 251 31.79 4.19 -19.64
CA ASN A 251 33.17 3.71 -19.52
C ASN A 251 33.38 2.34 -20.21
N GLY A 252 32.73 2.13 -21.36
CA GLY A 252 32.77 0.87 -22.11
C GLY A 252 32.01 -0.30 -21.45
N ILE A 253 31.26 -0.06 -20.37
CA ILE A 253 30.47 -1.08 -19.69
C ILE A 253 28.99 -0.98 -20.09
N PRO A 254 28.36 -2.10 -20.51
CA PRO A 254 26.94 -2.12 -20.83
C PRO A 254 26.05 -1.72 -19.64
N SER A 255 25.15 -0.80 -19.90
CA SER A 255 24.31 -0.12 -18.91
C SER A 255 22.88 0.00 -19.42
N LYS A 256 21.91 0.06 -18.50
CA LYS A 256 20.50 0.24 -18.82
C LYS A 256 19.83 1.12 -17.79
N VAL A 257 18.92 1.99 -18.23
CA VAL A 257 18.02 2.73 -17.35
C VAL A 257 16.61 2.70 -17.94
N VAL A 258 15.64 2.29 -17.13
CA VAL A 258 14.21 2.44 -17.43
C VAL A 258 13.70 3.68 -16.70
N GLN A 259 13.10 4.60 -17.44
CA GLN A 259 12.54 5.82 -16.87
C GLN A 259 11.03 5.67 -16.65
N PRO A 260 10.50 6.08 -15.48
CA PRO A 260 9.06 6.08 -15.25
C PRO A 260 8.40 7.18 -16.10
N LYS A 261 7.11 7.03 -16.39
CA LYS A 261 6.34 8.07 -17.12
C LYS A 261 6.19 9.36 -16.29
N LYS A 262 6.14 9.22 -14.97
CA LYS A 262 6.12 10.30 -13.99
C LYS A 262 7.16 10.02 -12.93
N VAL A 263 8.02 10.99 -12.62
CA VAL A 263 9.09 10.81 -11.65
C VAL A 263 8.58 11.16 -10.26
N ALA A 264 8.71 10.25 -9.29
CA ALA A 264 8.27 10.50 -7.93
C ALA A 264 9.13 11.55 -7.21
N ALA A 265 8.53 12.24 -6.24
CA ALA A 265 9.22 13.13 -5.31
C ALA A 265 10.44 12.44 -4.68
N GLY A 266 11.57 13.14 -4.65
CA GLY A 266 12.85 12.58 -4.17
C GLY A 266 13.60 11.73 -5.19
N ARG A 267 13.03 11.49 -6.39
CA ARG A 267 13.66 10.78 -7.53
C ARG A 267 14.27 9.43 -7.13
N PRO A 268 13.46 8.53 -6.53
CA PRO A 268 13.95 7.23 -6.07
C PRO A 268 14.33 6.33 -7.26
N TRP A 269 15.23 5.39 -6.99
CA TRP A 269 15.72 4.46 -8.01
C TRP A 269 16.20 3.15 -7.42
N VAL A 270 16.20 2.13 -8.27
CA VAL A 270 16.68 0.77 -7.99
C VAL A 270 17.95 0.52 -8.81
N LEU A 271 18.97 -0.05 -8.19
CA LEU A 271 20.14 -0.59 -8.86
C LEU A 271 20.09 -2.12 -8.80
N ARG A 272 19.82 -2.73 -9.95
CA ARG A 272 19.70 -4.18 -10.10
C ARG A 272 21.05 -4.79 -10.43
N ALA A 273 21.45 -5.81 -9.67
CA ALA A 273 22.74 -6.48 -9.86
C ALA A 273 22.80 -7.34 -11.12
N ARG A 274 21.73 -8.06 -11.45
CA ARG A 274 21.73 -9.12 -12.46
C ARG A 274 20.34 -9.55 -12.93
N PHE A 275 20.34 -10.49 -13.89
CA PHE A 275 19.14 -11.12 -14.45
C PHE A 275 18.14 -10.09 -14.95
N TRP A 276 18.63 -9.14 -15.75
CA TRP A 276 17.83 -8.03 -16.26
C TRP A 276 16.56 -8.54 -16.96
N GLY A 277 15.40 -8.04 -16.55
CA GLY A 277 14.10 -8.42 -17.12
C GLY A 277 13.56 -9.78 -16.68
N HIS A 278 14.24 -10.53 -15.80
CA HIS A 278 13.69 -11.75 -15.20
C HIS A 278 12.86 -11.42 -13.96
N GLU A 279 11.65 -11.99 -13.84
CA GLU A 279 10.68 -11.65 -12.77
C GLU A 279 10.49 -10.12 -12.57
N PRO A 280 10.12 -9.36 -13.61
CA PRO A 280 10.14 -7.90 -13.58
C PRO A 280 8.95 -7.27 -12.84
N GLN A 281 8.04 -8.04 -12.24
CA GLN A 281 6.82 -7.52 -11.62
C GLN A 281 7.09 -6.45 -10.55
N THR A 282 8.15 -6.58 -9.75
CA THR A 282 8.56 -5.58 -8.78
C THR A 282 9.08 -4.31 -9.48
N ASP A 283 9.94 -4.47 -10.48
CA ASP A 283 10.47 -3.35 -11.28
C ASP A 283 9.34 -2.54 -11.94
N ILE A 284 8.38 -3.23 -12.55
CA ILE A 284 7.20 -2.64 -13.20
C ILE A 284 6.36 -1.88 -12.16
N ALA A 285 6.05 -2.50 -11.02
CA ALA A 285 5.24 -1.88 -9.98
C ALA A 285 5.90 -0.64 -9.33
N LEU A 286 7.23 -0.57 -9.31
CA LEU A 286 8.01 0.59 -8.88
C LEU A 286 8.07 1.68 -9.96
N LEU A 287 8.19 1.32 -11.25
CA LEU A 287 8.08 2.26 -12.38
C LEU A 287 6.72 2.98 -12.39
N GLU A 288 5.63 2.25 -12.12
CA GLU A 288 4.29 2.84 -11.97
C GLU A 288 4.17 3.83 -10.80
N ARG A 289 5.13 3.79 -9.86
CA ARG A 289 5.22 4.65 -8.68
C ARG A 289 6.36 5.66 -8.80
N GLY A 290 6.92 5.82 -9.99
CA GLY A 290 7.86 6.87 -10.32
C GLY A 290 9.32 6.60 -9.95
N PHE A 291 9.70 5.34 -9.77
CA PHE A 291 11.08 4.92 -9.58
C PHE A 291 11.78 4.74 -10.93
N HIS A 292 13.08 5.03 -10.98
CA HIS A 292 13.94 4.60 -12.08
C HIS A 292 14.50 3.21 -11.78
N ILE A 293 14.64 2.36 -12.81
CA ILE A 293 15.27 1.04 -12.68
C ILE A 293 16.56 1.07 -13.48
N ALA A 294 17.70 0.86 -12.81
CA ALA A 294 19.02 0.97 -13.40
C ALA A 294 19.79 -0.35 -13.30
N TYR A 295 20.67 -0.57 -14.28
CA TYR A 295 21.59 -1.70 -14.32
C TYR A 295 22.94 -1.25 -14.86
N TYR A 296 24.00 -1.70 -14.17
CA TYR A 296 25.38 -1.53 -14.58
C TYR A 296 26.11 -2.87 -14.46
N ASP A 297 26.69 -3.33 -15.57
CA ASP A 297 27.17 -4.72 -15.66
C ASP A 297 28.34 -5.03 -14.73
N VAL A 298 28.01 -5.82 -13.71
CA VAL A 298 28.95 -6.40 -12.73
C VAL A 298 28.77 -7.91 -12.61
N ALA A 299 28.10 -8.55 -13.58
CA ALA A 299 27.68 -9.93 -13.50
C ALA A 299 28.82 -10.88 -13.08
N ASN A 300 29.91 -10.90 -13.85
CA ASN A 300 30.98 -11.89 -13.63
C ASN A 300 32.00 -11.48 -12.56
N LEU A 301 31.68 -10.48 -11.73
CA LEU A 301 32.58 -9.94 -10.72
C LEU A 301 32.26 -10.40 -9.30
N PHE A 302 31.19 -11.18 -9.09
CA PHE A 302 30.87 -11.87 -7.82
C PHE A 302 30.99 -11.00 -6.55
N GLY A 303 30.70 -9.70 -6.66
CA GLY A 303 30.81 -8.74 -5.56
C GLY A 303 32.24 -8.42 -5.12
N GLY A 304 33.25 -8.76 -5.92
CA GLY A 304 34.65 -8.46 -5.64
C GLY A 304 34.98 -6.96 -5.74
N PRO A 305 36.22 -6.56 -5.43
CA PRO A 305 36.61 -5.14 -5.37
C PRO A 305 36.28 -4.34 -6.65
N GLU A 306 36.47 -4.94 -7.82
CA GLU A 306 36.13 -4.33 -9.11
C GLU A 306 34.61 -4.11 -9.27
N ALA A 307 33.77 -5.02 -8.76
CA ALA A 307 32.32 -4.82 -8.78
C ALA A 307 31.91 -3.61 -7.93
N VAL A 308 32.50 -3.50 -6.74
CA VAL A 308 32.23 -2.41 -5.80
C VAL A 308 32.65 -1.07 -6.41
N LYS A 309 33.87 -1.00 -6.97
CA LYS A 309 34.37 0.19 -7.65
C LYS A 309 33.47 0.62 -8.81
N ARG A 310 33.08 -0.32 -9.68
CA ARG A 310 32.16 -0.05 -10.80
C ARG A 310 30.83 0.53 -10.34
N TRP A 311 30.26 -0.01 -9.26
CA TRP A 311 29.02 0.52 -8.70
C TRP A 311 29.18 1.86 -8.00
N ASP A 312 30.34 2.17 -7.43
CA ASP A 312 30.65 3.53 -6.97
C ASP A 312 30.66 4.52 -8.14
N ASP A 313 31.38 4.20 -9.23
CA ASP A 313 31.46 5.03 -10.44
C ASP A 313 30.05 5.28 -11.04
N PHE A 314 29.23 4.22 -11.17
CA PHE A 314 27.87 4.34 -11.70
C PHE A 314 26.90 5.06 -10.75
N TYR A 315 27.03 4.85 -9.44
CA TYR A 315 26.24 5.58 -8.45
C TYR A 315 26.51 7.08 -8.51
N GLU A 316 27.77 7.49 -8.69
CA GLU A 316 28.13 8.89 -8.84
C GLU A 316 27.48 9.49 -10.09
N LEU A 317 27.55 8.81 -11.24
CA LEU A 317 26.87 9.24 -12.47
C LEU A 317 25.36 9.44 -12.25
N MET A 318 24.68 8.44 -11.67
CA MET A 318 23.23 8.49 -11.43
C MET A 318 22.83 9.62 -10.46
N THR A 319 23.60 9.84 -9.40
CA THR A 319 23.30 10.88 -8.41
C THR A 319 23.68 12.29 -8.88
N GLN A 320 24.71 12.44 -9.71
CA GLN A 320 25.04 13.70 -10.39
C GLN A 320 23.96 14.10 -11.40
N ALA A 321 23.37 13.12 -12.11
CA ALA A 321 22.18 13.32 -12.94
C ALA A 321 20.92 13.71 -12.12
N GLY A 322 20.99 13.62 -10.79
CA GLY A 322 19.98 14.11 -9.87
C GLY A 322 19.06 13.05 -9.28
N LEU A 323 19.36 11.75 -9.44
CA LEU A 323 18.67 10.68 -8.70
C LEU A 323 18.99 10.73 -7.20
N SER A 324 18.12 10.13 -6.38
CA SER A 324 18.26 10.06 -4.93
C SER A 324 19.66 9.58 -4.50
N ARG A 325 20.23 10.23 -3.47
CA ARG A 325 21.46 9.78 -2.80
C ARG A 325 21.30 8.49 -1.99
N LYS A 326 20.08 7.98 -1.85
CA LYS A 326 19.80 6.66 -1.30
C LYS A 326 19.17 5.78 -2.36
N VAL A 327 19.85 4.70 -2.72
CA VAL A 327 19.45 3.74 -3.76
C VAL A 327 18.88 2.46 -3.13
N VAL A 328 17.87 1.89 -3.77
CA VAL A 328 17.38 0.54 -3.45
C VAL A 328 18.23 -0.47 -4.21
N LEU A 329 18.76 -1.48 -3.54
CA LEU A 329 19.55 -2.51 -4.19
C LEU A 329 18.70 -3.74 -4.43
N GLU A 330 18.76 -4.28 -5.65
CA GLU A 330 18.09 -5.54 -6.00
C GLU A 330 19.11 -6.62 -6.38
N GLY A 331 19.10 -7.73 -5.64
CA GLY A 331 20.05 -8.83 -5.79
C GLY A 331 19.38 -10.19 -5.81
N MET A 332 19.30 -10.81 -6.99
CA MET A 332 18.74 -12.15 -7.15
C MET A 332 19.84 -13.21 -7.31
N SER A 333 19.72 -14.35 -6.62
CA SER A 333 20.67 -15.46 -6.62
C SER A 333 22.09 -14.95 -6.37
N ARG A 334 23.03 -15.24 -7.26
CA ARG A 334 24.42 -14.72 -7.25
C ARG A 334 24.56 -13.20 -7.36
N GLY A 335 23.47 -12.45 -7.48
CA GLY A 335 23.40 -11.02 -7.24
C GLY A 335 23.53 -10.63 -5.76
N GLY A 336 23.21 -11.54 -4.83
CA GLY A 336 23.36 -11.34 -3.38
C GLY A 336 24.79 -10.94 -2.97
N LEU A 337 25.79 -11.62 -3.53
CA LEU A 337 27.21 -11.30 -3.33
C LEU A 337 27.54 -9.84 -3.71
N ILE A 338 26.95 -9.35 -4.80
CA ILE A 338 27.19 -8.00 -5.33
C ILE A 338 26.54 -6.96 -4.43
N VAL A 339 25.22 -7.08 -4.20
CA VAL A 339 24.46 -6.05 -3.47
C VAL A 339 24.99 -5.88 -2.05
N TYR A 340 25.29 -6.97 -1.34
CA TYR A 340 25.74 -6.88 0.04
C TYR A 340 27.19 -6.42 0.18
N ASN A 341 28.08 -6.78 -0.74
CA ASN A 341 29.45 -6.26 -0.69
C ASN A 341 29.50 -4.76 -0.98
N TRP A 342 28.65 -4.24 -1.87
CA TRP A 342 28.56 -2.80 -2.08
C TRP A 342 27.87 -2.10 -0.89
N ALA A 343 26.74 -2.64 -0.41
CA ALA A 343 25.99 -2.07 0.70
C ALA A 343 26.81 -1.98 2.00
N GLU A 344 27.65 -2.98 2.27
CA GLU A 344 28.56 -2.98 3.43
C GLU A 344 29.59 -1.84 3.38
N LYS A 345 30.09 -1.49 2.19
CA LYS A 345 31.02 -0.37 1.99
C LYS A 345 30.32 0.98 1.94
N ASN A 346 29.06 0.98 1.55
CA ASN A 346 28.30 2.19 1.25
C ASN A 346 26.99 2.31 2.06
N PRO A 347 26.94 2.02 3.38
CA PRO A 347 25.68 1.87 4.10
C PRO A 347 24.81 3.13 4.11
N LYS A 348 25.43 4.32 4.09
CA LYS A 348 24.73 5.61 4.04
C LYS A 348 24.08 5.92 2.69
N LYS A 349 24.50 5.24 1.62
CA LYS A 349 23.96 5.36 0.26
C LYS A 349 22.79 4.39 0.02
N VAL A 350 22.45 3.51 0.96
CA VAL A 350 21.41 2.49 0.80
C VAL A 350 20.07 2.98 1.36
N ALA A 351 19.02 2.89 0.55
CA ALA A 351 17.64 3.07 0.99
C ALA A 351 17.09 1.77 1.60
N ALA A 352 17.26 0.66 0.88
CA ALA A 352 16.86 -0.68 1.27
C ALA A 352 17.57 -1.73 0.40
N VAL A 353 17.54 -2.99 0.83
CA VAL A 353 17.96 -4.14 0.02
C VAL A 353 16.79 -5.10 -0.17
N TYR A 354 16.43 -5.37 -1.42
CA TYR A 354 15.60 -6.50 -1.81
C TYR A 354 16.51 -7.58 -2.40
N ALA A 355 16.52 -8.76 -1.79
CA ALA A 355 17.30 -9.88 -2.29
C ALA A 355 16.44 -11.15 -2.44
N ASP A 356 16.60 -11.86 -3.55
CA ASP A 356 15.81 -13.06 -3.86
C ASP A 356 16.70 -14.29 -4.01
N ALA A 357 16.43 -15.33 -3.22
CA ALA A 357 17.26 -16.52 -3.04
C ALA A 357 18.77 -16.20 -3.04
N PRO A 358 19.23 -15.21 -2.26
CA PRO A 358 20.54 -14.62 -2.47
C PRO A 358 21.66 -15.58 -2.07
N VAL A 359 22.69 -15.66 -2.91
CA VAL A 359 23.97 -16.23 -2.53
C VAL A 359 24.67 -15.25 -1.61
N LEU A 360 24.96 -15.70 -0.40
CA LEU A 360 25.63 -14.93 0.66
C LEU A 360 26.97 -15.54 1.06
N ASP A 361 27.24 -16.78 0.62
CA ASP A 361 28.52 -17.45 0.76
C ASP A 361 28.97 -18.10 -0.56
N GLY A 362 30.05 -17.56 -1.15
CA GLY A 362 30.74 -18.09 -2.32
C GLY A 362 31.20 -19.55 -2.18
N GLN A 363 31.43 -20.04 -0.95
CA GLN A 363 31.81 -21.44 -0.70
C GLN A 363 30.61 -22.39 -0.75
N SER A 364 29.42 -21.93 -0.35
CA SER A 364 28.15 -22.64 -0.55
C SER A 364 27.82 -22.72 -2.04
N TRP A 365 27.67 -21.55 -2.68
CA TRP A 365 27.58 -21.44 -4.14
C TRP A 365 28.43 -20.25 -4.59
N PRO A 366 29.29 -20.36 -5.62
CA PRO A 366 29.41 -21.48 -6.55
C PRO A 366 30.33 -22.61 -6.06
N GLY A 367 30.96 -22.50 -4.89
CA GLY A 367 31.97 -23.47 -4.43
C GLY A 367 31.49 -24.90 -4.22
N GLY A 368 30.22 -25.12 -3.85
CA GLY A 368 29.69 -26.46 -3.60
C GLY A 368 30.42 -27.20 -2.47
N LEU A 369 31.03 -26.47 -1.53
CA LEU A 369 31.78 -27.04 -0.40
C LEU A 369 30.87 -27.46 0.77
N GLY A 370 29.60 -27.03 0.73
CA GLY A 370 28.53 -27.45 1.63
C GLY A 370 27.56 -28.43 0.95
N LYS A 371 26.26 -28.26 1.20
CA LYS A 371 25.17 -29.01 0.56
C LYS A 371 24.68 -28.39 -0.74
N GLY A 372 25.05 -27.14 -1.02
CA GLY A 372 24.68 -26.46 -2.27
C GLY A 372 25.28 -27.16 -3.49
N LYS A 373 24.53 -27.18 -4.61
CA LYS A 373 24.95 -27.88 -5.86
C LYS A 373 26.26 -27.37 -6.46
N GLY A 374 26.68 -26.15 -6.13
CA GLY A 374 27.87 -25.50 -6.70
C GLY A 374 27.79 -25.25 -8.21
N SER A 375 28.90 -24.75 -8.78
CA SER A 375 29.12 -24.60 -10.21
C SER A 375 30.62 -24.51 -10.46
N ALA A 376 31.22 -25.55 -11.05
CA ALA A 376 32.69 -25.63 -11.20
C ALA A 376 33.28 -24.45 -12.01
N SER A 377 32.64 -24.07 -13.11
CA SER A 377 33.10 -22.95 -13.94
C SER A 377 32.97 -21.60 -13.23
N ASP A 378 31.85 -21.35 -12.55
CA ASP A 378 31.67 -20.14 -11.76
C ASP A 378 32.59 -20.13 -10.53
N TRP A 379 32.95 -21.30 -9.98
CA TRP A 379 33.90 -21.40 -8.87
C TRP A 379 35.31 -21.01 -9.29
N GLU A 380 35.78 -21.47 -10.45
CA GLU A 380 37.06 -21.00 -11.01
C GLU A 380 37.06 -19.49 -11.28
N ALA A 381 35.95 -18.97 -11.83
CA ALA A 381 35.79 -17.53 -12.03
C ALA A 381 35.79 -16.75 -10.71
N PHE A 382 35.09 -17.25 -9.70
CA PHE A 382 35.04 -16.68 -8.35
C PHE A 382 36.44 -16.65 -7.71
N LYS A 383 37.18 -17.76 -7.78
CA LYS A 383 38.56 -17.83 -7.28
C LYS A 383 39.47 -16.82 -7.97
N LYS A 384 39.33 -16.64 -9.29
CA LYS A 384 40.09 -15.63 -10.05
C LYS A 384 39.76 -14.21 -9.61
N VAL A 385 38.49 -13.89 -9.37
CA VAL A 385 38.04 -12.56 -8.89
C VAL A 385 38.66 -12.21 -7.54
N TYR A 386 38.83 -13.19 -6.66
CA TYR A 386 39.34 -12.98 -5.30
C TYR A 386 40.80 -13.44 -5.09
N ASP A 387 41.51 -13.80 -6.16
CA ASP A 387 42.88 -14.35 -6.15
C ASP A 387 43.08 -15.56 -5.21
N LEU A 388 42.10 -16.46 -5.13
CA LEU A 388 42.13 -17.65 -4.27
C LEU A 388 42.82 -18.82 -4.97
N LYS A 389 44.09 -19.09 -4.62
CA LYS A 389 44.94 -20.07 -5.32
C LYS A 389 45.07 -21.41 -4.60
N SER A 390 44.84 -21.44 -3.29
CA SER A 390 45.02 -22.63 -2.45
C SER A 390 43.85 -22.86 -1.48
N GLU A 391 43.73 -24.08 -0.94
CA GLU A 391 42.78 -24.38 0.14
C GLU A 391 42.99 -23.50 1.38
N LYS A 392 44.24 -23.10 1.63
CA LYS A 392 44.59 -22.15 2.69
C LYS A 392 44.03 -20.75 2.43
N ASP A 393 43.99 -20.30 1.17
CA ASP A 393 43.38 -19.02 0.82
C ASP A 393 41.86 -19.08 0.97
N ILE A 394 41.24 -20.19 0.53
CA ILE A 394 39.79 -20.42 0.64
C ILE A 394 39.35 -20.45 2.10
N SER A 395 40.01 -21.23 2.95
CA SER A 395 39.68 -21.33 4.39
C SER A 395 39.85 -20.02 5.16
N LYS A 396 40.77 -19.14 4.72
CA LYS A 396 40.99 -17.81 5.30
C LYS A 396 40.14 -16.71 4.69
N PHE A 397 39.44 -16.97 3.59
CA PHE A 397 38.69 -15.97 2.86
C PHE A 397 37.51 -15.42 3.67
N LYS A 398 37.45 -14.09 3.83
CA LYS A 398 36.37 -13.37 4.55
C LYS A 398 35.64 -12.34 3.68
N GLY A 399 35.68 -12.51 2.37
CA GLY A 399 35.06 -11.55 1.42
C GLY A 399 33.56 -11.70 1.21
N ASN A 400 32.96 -12.85 1.56
CA ASN A 400 31.53 -13.11 1.40
C ASN A 400 30.64 -12.29 2.37
N PRO A 401 29.38 -11.97 1.99
CA PRO A 401 28.39 -11.33 2.85
C PRO A 401 28.22 -12.01 4.22
N ILE A 402 28.23 -13.35 4.28
CA ILE A 402 28.09 -14.09 5.55
C ILE A 402 29.19 -13.74 6.57
N HIS A 403 30.37 -13.34 6.12
CA HIS A 403 31.47 -12.92 6.98
C HIS A 403 31.35 -11.47 7.47
N LYS A 404 30.43 -10.70 6.90
CA LYS A 404 30.29 -9.26 7.10
C LYS A 404 28.97 -8.87 7.76
N ILE A 405 28.17 -9.83 8.22
CA ILE A 405 26.85 -9.64 8.85
C ILE A 405 26.85 -8.50 9.87
N LYS A 406 27.82 -8.47 10.80
CA LYS A 406 27.91 -7.42 11.82
C LYS A 406 28.09 -6.01 11.22
N SER A 407 28.87 -5.88 10.16
CA SER A 407 29.06 -4.61 9.46
C SER A 407 27.79 -4.19 8.73
N ILE A 408 27.15 -5.15 8.05
CA ILE A 408 25.89 -4.96 7.31
C ILE A 408 24.76 -4.54 8.26
N ALA A 409 24.57 -5.24 9.39
CA ALA A 409 23.55 -4.89 10.40
C ALA A 409 23.75 -3.47 10.95
N LYS A 410 24.99 -3.08 11.22
CA LYS A 410 25.34 -1.71 11.66
C LYS A 410 25.08 -0.65 10.59
N GLY A 411 24.89 -1.04 9.33
CA GLY A 411 24.51 -0.14 8.25
C GLY A 411 23.13 0.50 8.45
N GLY A 412 22.23 -0.17 9.19
CA GLY A 412 20.94 0.38 9.61
C GLY A 412 19.92 0.61 8.49
N TYR A 413 20.13 0.04 7.31
CA TYR A 413 19.14 0.01 6.24
C TYR A 413 18.28 -1.25 6.34
N PRO A 414 16.98 -1.17 6.00
CA PRO A 414 16.08 -2.32 6.05
C PRO A 414 16.41 -3.32 4.93
N ILE A 415 16.17 -4.59 5.21
CA ILE A 415 16.41 -5.72 4.30
C ILE A 415 15.15 -6.57 4.15
N ILE A 416 14.84 -6.99 2.93
CA ILE A 416 13.87 -8.06 2.67
C ILE A 416 14.49 -9.18 1.83
N HIS A 417 14.35 -10.42 2.29
CA HIS A 417 14.67 -11.62 1.53
C HIS A 417 13.42 -12.38 1.11
N ILE A 418 13.42 -12.88 -0.12
CA ILE A 418 12.42 -13.84 -0.60
C ILE A 418 13.18 -15.11 -1.00
N CYS A 419 12.85 -16.27 -0.44
CA CYS A 419 13.56 -17.51 -0.79
C CYS A 419 12.67 -18.74 -0.70
N GLY A 420 12.94 -19.74 -1.54
CA GLY A 420 12.36 -21.06 -1.39
C GLY A 420 12.90 -21.76 -0.14
N ALA A 421 12.01 -22.28 0.70
CA ALA A 421 12.41 -22.97 1.94
C ALA A 421 13.15 -24.30 1.66
N ALA A 422 12.92 -24.88 0.48
CA ALA A 422 13.52 -26.14 0.02
C ALA A 422 14.63 -25.90 -1.04
N ASP A 423 15.25 -24.73 -1.07
CA ASP A 423 16.33 -24.43 -2.02
C ASP A 423 17.55 -25.34 -1.81
N GLU A 424 17.92 -26.10 -2.85
CA GLU A 424 19.11 -26.97 -2.88
C GLU A 424 20.29 -26.34 -3.66
N VAL A 425 20.04 -25.29 -4.42
CA VAL A 425 21.07 -24.59 -5.19
C VAL A 425 21.79 -23.59 -4.29
N VAL A 426 21.01 -22.82 -3.55
CA VAL A 426 21.46 -21.84 -2.55
C VAL A 426 20.78 -22.17 -1.22
N PRO A 427 21.25 -23.21 -0.49
CA PRO A 427 20.58 -23.67 0.71
C PRO A 427 20.39 -22.55 1.73
N VAL A 428 19.15 -22.37 2.19
CA VAL A 428 18.81 -21.32 3.17
C VAL A 428 19.61 -21.49 4.47
N ALA A 429 19.89 -22.74 4.88
CA ALA A 429 20.71 -23.06 6.04
C ALA A 429 22.19 -22.65 5.91
N GLU A 430 22.68 -22.36 4.70
CA GLU A 430 24.04 -21.89 4.45
C GLU A 430 24.07 -20.39 4.10
N ASN A 431 22.92 -19.82 3.72
CA ASN A 431 22.78 -18.45 3.23
C ASN A 431 21.75 -17.68 4.06
N THR A 432 20.51 -17.54 3.56
CA THR A 432 19.51 -16.62 4.14
C THR A 432 19.26 -16.83 5.63
N LYS A 433 19.12 -18.07 6.12
CA LYS A 433 18.81 -18.34 7.52
C LYS A 433 19.94 -17.92 8.45
N LEU A 434 21.19 -18.29 8.13
CA LEU A 434 22.36 -17.86 8.91
C LEU A 434 22.52 -16.33 8.88
N PHE A 435 22.26 -15.72 7.73
CA PHE A 435 22.32 -14.28 7.58
C PHE A 435 21.24 -13.58 8.38
N GLU A 436 19.99 -14.05 8.31
CA GLU A 436 18.84 -13.52 9.05
C GLU A 436 19.07 -13.56 10.57
N GLU A 437 19.44 -14.73 11.10
CA GLU A 437 19.75 -14.91 12.53
C GLU A 437 20.88 -13.96 12.95
N GLY A 438 21.92 -13.86 12.12
CA GLY A 438 23.05 -13.00 12.36
C GLY A 438 22.72 -11.50 12.32
N ILE A 439 21.88 -11.05 11.38
CA ILE A 439 21.45 -9.65 11.28
C ILE A 439 20.60 -9.28 12.50
N LYS A 440 19.62 -10.13 12.87
CA LYS A 440 18.78 -9.93 14.06
C LYS A 440 19.61 -9.90 15.34
N ALA A 441 20.57 -10.81 15.51
CA ALA A 441 21.47 -10.84 16.67
C ALA A 441 22.35 -9.58 16.81
N HIS A 442 22.54 -8.82 15.72
CA HIS A 442 23.29 -7.57 15.73
C HIS A 442 22.38 -6.33 15.64
N GLY A 443 21.08 -6.48 15.86
CA GLY A 443 20.10 -5.38 15.89
C GLY A 443 19.78 -4.77 14.52
N GLY A 444 20.05 -5.49 13.43
CA GLY A 444 19.64 -5.07 12.09
C GLY A 444 18.18 -5.42 11.76
N ASP A 445 17.63 -4.75 10.76
CA ASP A 445 16.24 -4.90 10.32
C ASP A 445 16.16 -5.79 9.08
N ILE A 446 15.63 -7.01 9.26
CA ILE A 446 15.44 -7.97 8.18
C ILE A 446 14.09 -8.69 8.27
N GLU A 447 13.35 -8.66 7.16
CA GLU A 447 12.17 -9.47 6.90
C GLU A 447 12.54 -10.60 5.92
N VAL A 448 12.04 -11.81 6.16
CA VAL A 448 12.26 -12.95 5.26
C VAL A 448 10.94 -13.63 4.96
N ILE A 449 10.63 -13.80 3.67
CA ILE A 449 9.50 -14.59 3.20
C ILE A 449 10.03 -15.92 2.67
N TYR A 450 9.80 -16.96 3.46
CA TYR A 450 10.06 -18.35 3.07
C TYR A 450 8.88 -18.90 2.28
N LYS A 451 9.13 -19.29 1.03
CA LYS A 451 8.15 -19.98 0.18
C LYS A 451 8.23 -21.48 0.47
N GLU A 452 7.33 -21.96 1.32
CA GLU A 452 7.30 -23.37 1.76
C GLU A 452 7.20 -24.33 0.58
N GLY A 453 8.00 -25.40 0.61
CA GLY A 453 8.07 -26.41 -0.45
C GLY A 453 8.67 -25.95 -1.78
N ILE A 454 9.03 -24.67 -1.93
CA ILE A 454 9.65 -24.13 -3.15
C ILE A 454 11.17 -24.26 -3.08
N GLY A 455 11.80 -24.69 -4.18
CA GLY A 455 13.24 -24.75 -4.35
C GLY A 455 13.86 -23.41 -4.76
N HIS A 456 14.94 -23.44 -5.55
CA HIS A 456 15.58 -22.19 -6.05
C HIS A 456 14.66 -21.34 -6.93
N HIS A 457 13.73 -22.00 -7.64
CA HIS A 457 12.78 -21.39 -8.54
C HIS A 457 11.34 -21.80 -8.17
N PRO A 458 10.33 -20.96 -8.50
CA PRO A 458 10.45 -19.64 -9.14
C PRO A 458 11.06 -18.57 -8.22
N HIS A 459 11.72 -17.57 -8.80
CA HIS A 459 12.15 -16.36 -8.09
C HIS A 459 10.97 -15.39 -7.90
N SER A 460 11.16 -14.41 -7.02
CA SER A 460 10.22 -13.33 -6.69
C SER A 460 8.90 -13.85 -6.10
N LEU A 461 7.96 -12.92 -5.91
CA LEU A 461 6.56 -13.21 -5.65
C LEU A 461 5.77 -12.90 -6.92
N GLU A 462 4.73 -13.70 -7.19
CA GLU A 462 3.81 -13.36 -8.27
C GLU A 462 3.19 -12.00 -7.99
N ASN A 463 2.51 -11.81 -6.86
CA ASN A 463 2.07 -10.48 -6.43
C ASN A 463 3.24 -9.74 -5.74
N PRO A 464 3.82 -8.68 -6.35
CA PRO A 464 5.01 -8.03 -5.79
C PRO A 464 4.69 -7.10 -4.62
N SER A 465 3.41 -6.97 -4.22
CA SER A 465 2.97 -5.99 -3.23
C SER A 465 3.77 -6.01 -1.92
N PRO A 466 4.14 -7.17 -1.33
CA PRO A 466 4.98 -7.19 -0.12
C PRO A 466 6.34 -6.52 -0.33
N ILE A 467 7.00 -6.80 -1.45
CA ILE A 467 8.32 -6.25 -1.79
C ILE A 467 8.20 -4.75 -2.10
N VAL A 468 7.20 -4.37 -2.90
CA VAL A 468 6.95 -2.98 -3.28
C VAL A 468 6.62 -2.15 -2.04
N ASP A 469 5.72 -2.61 -1.18
CA ASP A 469 5.36 -1.93 0.05
C ASP A 469 6.54 -1.72 1.00
N PHE A 470 7.42 -2.72 1.10
CA PHE A 470 8.67 -2.62 1.83
C PHE A 470 9.56 -1.50 1.27
N ILE A 471 9.77 -1.47 -0.05
CA ILE A 471 10.57 -0.44 -0.72
C ILE A 471 9.96 0.96 -0.56
N LEU A 472 8.64 1.08 -0.72
CA LEU A 472 7.94 2.36 -0.57
C LEU A 472 8.02 2.88 0.87
N LYS A 473 7.97 2.01 1.89
CA LYS A 473 8.19 2.42 3.28
C LYS A 473 9.62 2.95 3.47
N ALA A 474 10.62 2.20 3.01
CA ALA A 474 12.03 2.56 3.17
C ALA A 474 12.42 3.86 2.45
N THR A 475 11.66 4.25 1.42
CA THR A 475 11.88 5.45 0.61
C THR A 475 10.89 6.59 0.92
N ASN A 476 10.05 6.44 1.96
CA ASN A 476 9.00 7.39 2.34
C ASN A 476 7.98 7.71 1.22
N GLN A 477 7.72 6.73 0.35
CA GLN A 477 6.75 6.83 -0.76
C GLN A 477 5.43 6.10 -0.47
N LYS A 478 5.32 5.33 0.62
CA LYS A 478 4.10 4.57 0.93
C LYS A 478 2.97 5.52 1.37
N VAL A 479 1.82 5.41 0.69
CA VAL A 479 0.61 6.15 1.06
C VAL A 479 0.01 5.56 2.34
N ASN A 480 -0.10 6.39 3.38
CA ASN A 480 -0.76 6.01 4.61
C ASN A 480 -2.29 6.18 4.46
N PHE A 481 -2.98 5.13 4.00
CA PHE A 481 -4.44 5.13 3.92
C PHE A 481 -5.14 5.24 5.28
N ALA A 482 -4.46 4.99 6.41
CA ALA A 482 -5.08 5.08 7.74
C ALA A 482 -5.45 6.53 8.14
N VAL A 483 -4.93 7.54 7.44
CA VAL A 483 -5.19 8.98 7.68
C VAL A 483 -6.04 9.65 6.60
N ILE A 484 -6.40 8.94 5.54
CA ILE A 484 -7.17 9.49 4.41
C ILE A 484 -8.63 9.10 4.62
N PRO A 485 -9.55 10.03 4.95
CA PRO A 485 -10.96 9.68 5.16
C PRO A 485 -11.53 8.95 3.94
N SER A 486 -11.98 7.71 4.13
CA SER A 486 -12.62 6.92 3.08
C SER A 486 -13.73 6.04 3.66
N PRO A 487 -14.82 5.80 2.95
CA PRO A 487 -15.84 4.86 3.41
C PRO A 487 -15.29 3.42 3.37
N SER A 488 -15.94 2.51 4.08
CA SER A 488 -15.71 1.08 3.88
C SER A 488 -16.62 0.55 2.77
N ALA A 489 -16.16 -0.49 2.07
CA ALA A 489 -16.95 -1.24 1.10
C ALA A 489 -17.44 -2.60 1.66
N GLU A 490 -17.43 -2.75 2.99
CA GLU A 490 -17.86 -3.97 3.69
C GLU A 490 -19.36 -4.24 3.47
N TYR A 491 -19.69 -5.49 3.16
CA TYR A 491 -21.05 -5.94 2.83
C TYR A 491 -21.36 -7.35 3.37
N ARG A 492 -20.40 -7.99 4.07
CA ARG A 492 -20.55 -9.36 4.56
C ARG A 492 -21.64 -9.42 5.64
N SER A 493 -22.55 -10.39 5.54
CA SER A 493 -23.54 -10.69 6.58
C SER A 493 -22.89 -11.08 7.92
N ALA A 494 -21.71 -11.73 7.87
CA ALA A 494 -20.89 -12.06 9.04
C ALA A 494 -20.42 -10.83 9.86
N ALA A 495 -20.65 -9.61 9.38
CA ALA A 495 -20.43 -8.38 10.13
C ALA A 495 -21.48 -8.14 11.24
N GLY A 496 -22.48 -9.01 11.37
CA GLY A 496 -23.53 -8.93 12.39
C GLY A 496 -24.64 -7.96 12.02
N TRP A 497 -24.99 -7.92 10.73
CA TRP A 497 -26.02 -7.04 10.17
C TRP A 497 -27.19 -7.83 9.60
N ILE A 498 -28.36 -7.19 9.50
CA ILE A 498 -29.49 -7.73 8.74
C ILE A 498 -29.06 -7.91 7.27
N GLU A 499 -29.52 -8.99 6.63
CA GLU A 499 -29.22 -9.26 5.22
C GLU A 499 -29.59 -8.07 4.32
N GLY A 500 -28.68 -7.73 3.39
CA GLY A 500 -28.83 -6.58 2.50
C GLY A 500 -28.51 -5.22 3.12
N LYS A 501 -28.14 -5.15 4.41
CA LYS A 501 -27.67 -3.91 5.06
C LYS A 501 -26.15 -3.89 5.12
N ASP A 502 -25.55 -3.14 4.20
CA ASP A 502 -24.10 -2.95 4.10
C ASP A 502 -23.58 -1.87 5.07
N TRP A 503 -22.29 -1.56 4.98
CA TRP A 503 -21.66 -0.50 5.76
C TRP A 503 -22.37 0.85 5.65
N TRP A 504 -22.87 1.22 4.46
CA TRP A 504 -23.58 2.49 4.24
C TRP A 504 -24.89 2.55 4.99
N ALA A 505 -25.64 1.45 5.05
CA ALA A 505 -26.84 1.36 5.87
C ALA A 505 -26.53 1.61 7.36
N GLN A 506 -25.42 1.06 7.86
CA GLN A 506 -24.98 1.27 9.24
C GLN A 506 -24.54 2.71 9.51
N ALA A 507 -23.78 3.31 8.59
CA ALA A 507 -23.34 4.70 8.71
C ALA A 507 -24.54 5.66 8.74
N LYS A 508 -25.54 5.45 7.87
CA LYS A 508 -26.79 6.23 7.82
C LYS A 508 -27.65 6.06 9.08
N ASP A 509 -27.72 4.84 9.61
CA ASP A 509 -28.43 4.54 10.85
C ASP A 509 -27.86 5.33 12.03
N ILE A 510 -26.54 5.32 12.20
CA ILE A 510 -25.86 6.13 13.23
C ILE A 510 -26.10 7.62 13.02
N ASP A 511 -25.99 8.09 11.77
CA ASP A 511 -26.20 9.51 11.45
C ASP A 511 -27.60 9.98 11.85
N SER A 512 -28.61 9.15 11.56
CA SER A 512 -30.01 9.41 11.92
C SER A 512 -30.22 9.42 13.44
N LEU A 513 -29.57 8.51 14.17
CA LEU A 513 -29.62 8.46 15.64
C LEU A 513 -28.99 9.69 16.28
N CYS A 514 -27.85 10.15 15.77
CA CYS A 514 -27.19 11.37 16.25
C CYS A 514 -28.11 12.58 16.10
N GLN A 515 -28.78 12.73 14.95
CA GLN A 515 -29.71 13.83 14.70
C GLN A 515 -30.98 13.76 15.56
N ALA A 516 -31.48 12.56 15.84
CA ALA A 516 -32.72 12.36 16.60
C ALA A 516 -32.54 12.60 18.10
N THR A 517 -31.39 12.23 18.66
CA THR A 517 -31.16 12.22 20.12
C THR A 517 -30.91 13.62 20.70
N LYS A 518 -30.26 14.52 19.93
CA LYS A 518 -29.95 15.93 20.23
C LYS A 518 -29.06 16.23 21.45
N GLU A 519 -29.19 15.48 22.54
CA GLU A 519 -28.39 15.59 23.77
C GLU A 519 -27.98 14.20 24.22
N THR A 520 -26.68 13.89 24.16
CA THR A 520 -26.16 12.55 24.44
C THR A 520 -25.16 12.65 25.59
N ASP A 521 -25.32 11.82 26.62
CA ASP A 521 -24.31 11.73 27.68
C ASP A 521 -23.06 11.02 27.14
N LEU A 522 -23.24 9.86 26.50
CA LEU A 522 -22.14 8.97 26.10
C LEU A 522 -22.25 8.52 24.63
N LEU A 523 -21.28 8.90 23.81
CA LEU A 523 -21.15 8.43 22.42
C LEU A 523 -20.01 7.41 22.31
N LEU A 524 -20.34 6.15 22.03
CA LEU A 524 -19.36 5.07 21.87
C LEU A 524 -18.96 4.94 20.40
N MET A 525 -17.72 5.27 20.05
CA MET A 525 -17.23 5.27 18.67
C MET A 525 -16.10 4.27 18.44
N GLY A 526 -16.23 3.48 17.37
CA GLY A 526 -15.21 2.49 17.02
C GLY A 526 -15.67 1.46 16.01
N ASN A 527 -15.24 0.22 16.19
CA ASN A 527 -15.40 -0.89 15.24
C ASN A 527 -16.40 -1.96 15.70
N SER A 528 -16.16 -3.24 15.37
CA SER A 528 -16.98 -4.39 15.75
C SER A 528 -17.15 -4.52 17.27
N ILE A 529 -16.12 -4.23 18.06
CA ILE A 529 -16.23 -4.30 19.53
C ILE A 529 -17.15 -3.18 20.03
N THR A 530 -17.08 -2.00 19.44
CA THR A 530 -18.01 -0.91 19.76
C THR A 530 -19.43 -1.21 19.25
N GLN A 531 -19.58 -1.87 18.10
CA GLN A 531 -20.88 -2.31 17.60
C GLN A 531 -21.52 -3.32 18.57
N GLY A 532 -20.70 -4.16 19.21
CA GLY A 532 -21.16 -5.21 20.12
C GLY A 532 -21.85 -4.71 21.39
N TRP A 533 -21.74 -3.42 21.75
CA TRP A 533 -22.60 -2.80 22.77
C TRP A 533 -24.08 -2.77 22.37
N GLY A 534 -24.36 -2.78 21.07
CA GLY A 534 -25.70 -2.62 20.51
C GLY A 534 -26.16 -1.17 20.56
N GLY A 535 -27.19 -0.91 21.37
CA GLY A 535 -27.93 0.36 21.41
C GLY A 535 -29.13 0.33 20.47
N ASN A 536 -29.71 1.50 20.17
CA ASN A 536 -30.88 1.65 19.29
C ASN A 536 -30.51 1.49 17.81
N ARG A 537 -29.86 0.38 17.45
CA ARG A 537 -29.31 0.08 16.12
C ARG A 537 -30.11 -1.03 15.44
N PRO A 538 -31.22 -0.73 14.72
CA PRO A 538 -32.14 -1.75 14.20
C PRO A 538 -31.51 -2.70 13.17
N ASN A 539 -30.43 -2.30 12.51
CA ASN A 539 -29.76 -3.14 11.52
C ASN A 539 -28.66 -4.05 12.10
N VAL A 540 -28.41 -4.00 13.42
CA VAL A 540 -27.38 -4.82 14.09
C VAL A 540 -28.03 -6.03 14.75
N THR A 541 -27.55 -7.22 14.41
CA THR A 541 -28.11 -8.50 14.90
C THR A 541 -27.26 -9.15 15.98
N TYR A 542 -26.02 -8.68 16.20
CA TYR A 542 -25.09 -9.24 17.17
C TYR A 542 -24.60 -8.18 18.16
N ALA A 543 -24.94 -8.34 19.43
CA ALA A 543 -24.65 -7.39 20.51
C ALA A 543 -24.29 -8.09 21.85
N PRO A 544 -23.12 -8.74 21.94
CA PRO A 544 -22.69 -9.46 23.15
C PRO A 544 -22.52 -8.56 24.40
N GLY A 545 -22.37 -7.25 24.22
CA GLY A 545 -22.24 -6.27 25.30
C GLY A 545 -23.57 -5.69 25.80
N LYS A 546 -24.72 -6.15 25.28
CA LYS A 546 -26.03 -5.58 25.61
C LYS A 546 -26.34 -5.60 27.11
N GLU A 547 -26.04 -6.71 27.79
CA GLU A 547 -26.25 -6.83 29.24
C GLU A 547 -25.37 -5.87 30.04
N ALA A 548 -24.10 -5.73 29.65
CA ALA A 548 -23.18 -4.78 30.26
C ALA A 548 -23.64 -3.33 30.03
N ALA A 549 -24.15 -3.00 28.85
CA ALA A 549 -24.72 -1.67 28.58
C ALA A 549 -25.92 -1.36 29.49
N VAL A 550 -26.82 -2.32 29.70
CA VAL A 550 -27.94 -2.17 30.66
C VAL A 550 -27.44 -2.01 32.09
N LEU A 551 -26.37 -2.70 32.47
CA LEU A 551 -25.82 -2.59 33.82
C LEU A 551 -25.15 -1.23 34.09
N TYR A 552 -24.33 -0.75 33.15
CA TYR A 552 -23.43 0.39 33.39
C TYR A 552 -23.89 1.71 32.76
N PHE A 553 -24.77 1.68 31.76
CA PHE A 553 -25.21 2.87 31.02
C PHE A 553 -26.73 3.12 31.12
N LYS A 554 -27.46 2.42 32.00
CA LYS A 554 -28.93 2.55 32.15
C LYS A 554 -29.42 3.98 32.42
N ASP A 555 -28.63 4.78 33.13
CA ASP A 555 -28.99 6.14 33.55
C ASP A 555 -28.40 7.21 32.60
N LEU A 556 -27.78 6.77 31.50
CA LEU A 556 -27.16 7.64 30.49
C LEU A 556 -28.00 7.61 29.21
N ASN A 557 -28.16 8.77 28.58
CA ASN A 557 -28.56 8.81 27.18
C ASN A 557 -27.33 8.51 26.31
N TRP A 558 -27.26 7.34 25.70
CA TRP A 558 -26.05 6.90 25.00
C TRP A 558 -26.31 6.39 23.58
N ILE A 559 -25.31 6.55 22.71
CA ILE A 559 -25.34 6.11 21.31
C ILE A 559 -24.20 5.13 21.04
N GLY A 560 -24.54 3.96 20.50
CA GLY A 560 -23.60 2.99 19.95
C GLY A 560 -23.25 3.28 18.49
N ALA A 561 -22.11 3.96 18.26
CA ALA A 561 -21.61 4.37 16.94
C ALA A 561 -20.44 3.50 16.43
N GLY A 562 -20.46 2.21 16.76
CA GLY A 562 -19.56 1.20 16.21
C GLY A 562 -20.07 0.61 14.89
N ILE A 563 -19.15 0.30 13.97
CA ILE A 563 -19.43 -0.47 12.76
C ILE A 563 -18.38 -1.57 12.61
N SER A 564 -18.82 -2.81 12.42
CA SER A 564 -17.92 -3.95 12.23
C SER A 564 -17.00 -3.76 11.02
N GLY A 565 -15.73 -4.12 11.18
CA GLY A 565 -14.69 -3.91 10.16
C GLY A 565 -14.13 -2.49 10.08
N ASP A 566 -14.66 -1.51 10.84
CA ASP A 566 -14.13 -0.16 10.78
C ASP A 566 -12.66 -0.06 11.16
N ARG A 567 -11.96 0.72 10.34
CA ARG A 567 -10.57 1.13 10.50
C ARG A 567 -10.53 2.63 10.78
N THR A 568 -9.35 3.16 11.10
CA THR A 568 -9.22 4.58 11.42
C THR A 568 -9.78 5.49 10.32
N GLN A 569 -9.53 5.18 9.05
CA GLN A 569 -10.02 5.97 7.92
C GLN A 569 -11.54 5.92 7.70
N HIS A 570 -12.20 4.84 8.12
CA HIS A 570 -13.66 4.73 8.01
C HIS A 570 -14.32 5.59 9.10
N VAL A 571 -13.78 5.58 10.32
CA VAL A 571 -14.22 6.49 11.38
C VAL A 571 -13.99 7.95 11.00
N LEU A 572 -12.82 8.27 10.43
CA LEU A 572 -12.53 9.60 9.88
C LEU A 572 -13.58 10.05 8.87
N TYR A 573 -13.92 9.18 7.92
CA TYR A 573 -14.95 9.47 6.92
C TYR A 573 -16.30 9.74 7.56
N ARG A 574 -16.73 8.90 8.52
CA ARG A 574 -18.03 9.05 9.20
C ARG A 574 -18.12 10.35 9.98
N ILE A 575 -17.06 10.72 10.71
CA ILE A 575 -17.02 12.00 11.41
C ILE A 575 -17.05 13.13 10.40
N LYS A 576 -16.22 13.10 9.36
CA LYS A 576 -16.14 14.19 8.37
C LYS A 576 -17.48 14.41 7.66
N ASN A 577 -18.13 13.35 7.19
CA ASN A 577 -19.28 13.42 6.28
C ASN A 577 -20.65 13.16 6.94
N GLY A 578 -20.69 12.68 8.19
CA GLY A 578 -21.90 12.55 8.99
C GLY A 578 -22.13 13.75 9.91
N ASN A 579 -23.20 13.71 10.71
CA ASN A 579 -23.69 14.77 11.59
C ASN A 579 -23.58 14.32 13.06
N TYR A 580 -22.42 13.81 13.45
CA TYR A 580 -22.18 13.26 14.79
C TYR A 580 -22.30 14.34 15.88
N GLU A 581 -21.95 15.58 15.56
CA GLU A 581 -22.09 16.77 16.38
C GLU A 581 -23.54 17.10 16.74
N ALA A 582 -24.51 16.69 15.92
CA ALA A 582 -25.93 16.90 16.20
C ALA A 582 -26.39 16.16 17.47
N ALA A 583 -25.64 15.13 17.90
CA ALA A 583 -25.91 14.40 19.14
C ALA A 583 -25.49 15.16 20.41
N ASN A 584 -24.73 16.26 20.28
CA ASN A 584 -24.15 17.05 21.36
C ASN A 584 -23.60 16.20 22.53
N PRO A 585 -22.60 15.32 22.29
CA PRO A 585 -22.16 14.37 23.31
C PRO A 585 -21.39 15.06 24.45
N LYS A 586 -21.69 14.74 25.71
CA LYS A 586 -20.84 15.13 26.86
C LYS A 586 -19.50 14.39 26.82
N VAL A 587 -19.53 13.07 26.60
CA VAL A 587 -18.33 12.23 26.50
C VAL A 587 -18.37 11.36 25.25
N VAL A 588 -17.25 11.30 24.53
CA VAL A 588 -17.01 10.37 23.43
C VAL A 588 -15.98 9.32 23.86
N VAL A 589 -16.28 8.04 23.71
CA VAL A 589 -15.29 6.96 23.88
C VAL A 589 -14.80 6.53 22.50
N LEU A 590 -13.48 6.61 22.27
CA LEU A 590 -12.85 6.21 21.02
C LEU A 590 -12.02 4.94 21.21
N ALA A 591 -12.51 3.82 20.64
CA ALA A 591 -11.84 2.53 20.61
C ALA A 591 -11.68 2.04 19.16
N ILE A 592 -10.52 2.26 18.55
CA ILE A 592 -10.27 1.99 17.12
C ILE A 592 -8.81 1.66 16.83
N GLY A 593 -8.57 0.88 15.78
CA GLY A 593 -7.22 0.62 15.24
C GLY A 593 -6.91 -0.86 14.99
N VAL A 594 -7.55 -1.79 15.71
CA VAL A 594 -7.21 -3.23 15.59
C VAL A 594 -7.44 -3.81 14.19
N ASN A 595 -8.44 -3.31 13.45
CA ASN A 595 -8.72 -3.74 12.08
C ASN A 595 -7.70 -3.25 11.05
N ASN A 596 -6.83 -2.30 11.41
CA ASN A 596 -5.74 -1.83 10.56
C ASN A 596 -4.49 -2.74 10.65
N PHE A 597 -4.42 -3.66 11.62
CA PHE A 597 -3.18 -4.40 11.93
C PHE A 597 -2.65 -5.23 10.76
N GLY A 598 -3.53 -5.74 9.89
CA GLY A 598 -3.15 -6.54 8.74
C GLY A 598 -2.54 -5.73 7.58
N GLU A 599 -2.78 -4.42 7.52
CA GLU A 599 -2.34 -3.57 6.39
C GLU A 599 -1.39 -2.44 6.81
N ASN A 600 -1.43 -2.03 8.07
CA ASN A 600 -0.72 -0.84 8.56
C ASN A 600 0.29 -1.17 9.67
N SER A 601 1.35 -0.37 9.69
CA SER A 601 2.31 -0.27 10.79
C SER A 601 1.69 0.39 12.03
N ALA A 602 2.33 0.25 13.18
CA ALA A 602 1.90 0.91 14.41
C ALA A 602 1.87 2.44 14.27
N GLU A 603 2.87 3.00 13.58
CA GLU A 603 3.01 4.43 13.32
C GLU A 603 1.89 4.97 12.43
N GLU A 604 1.52 4.23 11.38
CA GLU A 604 0.41 4.60 10.50
C GLU A 604 -0.92 4.61 11.26
N ILE A 605 -1.16 3.59 12.11
CA ILE A 605 -2.37 3.47 12.93
C ILE A 605 -2.44 4.59 13.96
N ALA A 606 -1.34 4.86 14.68
CA ALA A 606 -1.27 5.94 15.66
C ALA A 606 -1.54 7.30 15.02
N LYS A 607 -1.02 7.57 13.81
CA LYS A 607 -1.34 8.77 13.03
C LYS A 607 -2.82 8.82 12.64
N GLY A 608 -3.42 7.68 12.26
CA GLY A 608 -4.85 7.57 11.99
C GLY A 608 -5.70 7.97 13.20
N ILE A 609 -5.37 7.42 14.38
CA ILE A 609 -6.02 7.76 15.65
C ILE A 609 -5.86 9.24 15.98
N GLN A 610 -4.64 9.79 15.84
CA GLN A 610 -4.38 11.21 16.05
C GLN A 610 -5.25 12.08 15.13
N LYS A 611 -5.39 11.71 13.86
CA LYS A 611 -6.21 12.45 12.90
C LYS A 611 -7.70 12.40 13.28
N ILE A 612 -8.18 11.28 13.82
CA ILE A 612 -9.57 11.17 14.32
C ILE A 612 -9.79 12.15 15.46
N LEU A 613 -8.88 12.19 16.44
CA LEU A 613 -9.00 13.11 17.58
C LEU A 613 -9.02 14.57 17.14
N MET A 614 -8.20 14.93 16.16
CA MET A 614 -8.18 16.28 15.58
C MET A 614 -9.55 16.64 15.00
N PHE A 615 -10.10 15.80 14.11
CA PHE A 615 -11.43 16.02 13.51
C PHE A 615 -12.55 16.00 14.56
N ALA A 616 -12.48 15.10 15.54
CA ALA A 616 -13.45 15.03 16.62
C ALA A 616 -13.47 16.34 17.45
N LYS A 617 -12.30 16.88 17.80
CA LYS A 617 -12.19 18.16 18.52
C LYS A 617 -12.65 19.35 17.70
N GLU A 618 -12.48 19.32 16.38
CA GLU A 618 -12.98 20.37 15.47
C GLU A 618 -14.51 20.32 15.32
N LYS A 619 -15.08 19.11 15.31
CA LYS A 619 -16.49 18.90 14.98
C LYS A 619 -17.42 18.91 16.20
N PHE A 620 -16.98 18.39 17.33
CA PHE A 620 -17.77 18.37 18.57
C PHE A 620 -17.67 19.68 19.34
N ALA A 621 -18.59 19.89 20.28
CA ALA A 621 -18.58 21.07 21.14
C ALA A 621 -17.28 21.13 21.97
N PRO A 622 -16.73 22.33 22.26
CA PRO A 622 -15.52 22.46 23.09
C PRO A 622 -15.64 21.86 24.50
N SER A 623 -16.87 21.68 24.99
CA SER A 623 -17.18 21.03 26.26
C SER A 623 -17.11 19.50 26.19
N THR A 624 -17.23 18.90 25.01
CA THR A 624 -17.17 17.45 24.81
C THR A 624 -15.81 16.91 25.25
N LYS A 625 -15.82 15.89 26.11
CA LYS A 625 -14.63 15.19 26.57
C LYS A 625 -14.45 13.89 25.78
N ILE A 626 -13.20 13.47 25.57
CA ILE A 626 -12.88 12.24 24.83
C ILE A 626 -12.13 11.28 25.74
N ILE A 627 -12.66 10.07 25.92
CA ILE A 627 -11.95 8.92 26.48
C ILE A 627 -11.27 8.19 25.32
N LEU A 628 -9.94 8.26 25.26
CA LEU A 628 -9.13 7.59 24.24
C LEU A 628 -8.66 6.23 24.76
N LEU A 629 -9.25 5.16 24.25
CA LEU A 629 -8.82 3.79 24.54
C LEU A 629 -7.79 3.28 23.51
N GLY A 630 -7.87 3.75 22.26
CA GLY A 630 -7.07 3.21 21.16
C GLY A 630 -7.57 1.82 20.72
N PRO A 631 -6.73 0.97 20.11
CA PRO A 631 -7.11 -0.43 19.93
C PRO A 631 -7.31 -1.08 21.31
N LEU A 632 -8.31 -1.95 21.45
CA LEU A 632 -8.42 -2.77 22.66
C LEU A 632 -7.35 -3.87 22.67
N PRO A 633 -7.03 -4.47 23.83
CA PRO A 633 -6.03 -5.52 23.94
C PRO A 633 -6.21 -6.61 22.89
N THR A 634 -5.11 -7.05 22.26
CA THR A 634 -5.14 -8.05 21.20
C THR A 634 -3.82 -8.82 21.10
N GLY A 635 -3.88 -10.07 20.63
CA GLY A 635 -2.78 -11.03 20.72
C GLY A 635 -2.83 -11.76 22.06
N LEU A 636 -3.48 -12.94 22.08
CA LEU A 636 -3.73 -13.72 23.31
C LEU A 636 -2.44 -13.94 24.10
N ASP A 637 -1.36 -14.30 23.40
CA ASP A 637 -0.02 -14.45 23.94
C ASP A 637 0.75 -13.13 23.84
N PRO A 638 1.37 -12.67 24.95
CA PRO A 638 2.08 -11.40 24.99
C PRO A 638 3.35 -11.33 24.12
N THR A 639 3.85 -12.48 23.65
CA THR A 639 5.06 -12.60 22.82
C THR A 639 4.80 -12.51 21.32
N THR A 640 3.53 -12.39 20.91
CA THR A 640 3.16 -12.33 19.49
C THR A 640 3.45 -10.96 18.88
N ASP A 641 3.82 -10.91 17.59
CA ASP A 641 3.96 -9.67 16.80
C ASP A 641 2.71 -8.78 16.89
N ARG A 642 1.55 -9.41 17.04
CA ARG A 642 0.27 -8.72 17.24
C ARG A 642 0.27 -7.94 18.55
N ARG A 643 0.75 -8.52 19.65
CA ARG A 643 0.92 -7.83 20.93
C ARG A 643 1.99 -6.75 20.84
N GLU A 644 3.12 -7.01 20.18
CA GLU A 644 4.17 -6.01 20.01
C GLU A 644 3.67 -4.77 19.27
N LYS A 645 2.94 -4.97 18.17
CA LYS A 645 2.30 -3.89 17.40
C LYS A 645 1.29 -3.12 18.27
N TYR A 646 0.47 -3.82 19.05
CA TYR A 646 -0.44 -3.20 20.02
C TYR A 646 0.30 -2.30 21.02
N ASN A 647 1.33 -2.83 21.68
CA ASN A 647 2.14 -2.10 22.66
C ASN A 647 2.80 -0.87 22.02
N LYS A 648 3.31 -1.01 20.80
CA LYS A 648 3.90 0.09 20.04
C LYS A 648 2.88 1.19 19.74
N ILE A 649 1.66 0.85 19.31
CA ILE A 649 0.59 1.84 19.11
C ILE A 649 0.31 2.58 20.42
N HIS A 650 0.13 1.87 21.53
CA HIS A 650 -0.15 2.48 22.83
C HIS A 650 0.98 3.42 23.29
N SER A 651 2.25 3.05 23.06
CA SER A 651 3.39 3.93 23.34
C SER A 651 3.39 5.22 22.52
N LEU A 652 2.77 5.21 21.33
CA LEU A 652 2.69 6.37 20.44
C LEU A 652 1.49 7.26 20.74
N ILE A 653 0.37 6.69 21.19
CA ILE A 653 -0.88 7.43 21.44
C ILE A 653 -1.03 7.93 22.89
N ASN A 654 -0.23 7.45 23.84
CA ASN A 654 -0.32 7.86 25.25
C ASN A 654 -0.21 9.39 25.43
N LYS A 655 0.65 10.04 24.64
CA LYS A 655 0.89 11.48 24.62
C LYS A 655 -0.23 12.30 23.99
N LEU A 656 -1.24 11.65 23.41
CA LEU A 656 -2.41 12.33 22.84
C LEU A 656 -3.45 12.70 23.92
N GLY A 657 -3.34 12.13 25.12
CA GLY A 657 -4.14 12.52 26.29
C GLY A 657 -3.58 13.77 26.96
N ASP A 658 -4.37 14.85 27.00
CA ASP A 658 -4.03 16.11 27.66
C ASP A 658 -4.63 16.23 29.07
N GLN A 659 -5.42 15.24 29.51
CA GLN A 659 -6.13 15.20 30.79
C GLN A 659 -7.06 16.40 31.02
N LYS A 660 -7.52 17.04 29.94
CA LYS A 660 -8.44 18.19 29.96
C LYS A 660 -9.62 18.00 29.03
N THR A 661 -9.33 17.63 27.78
CA THR A 661 -10.28 17.35 26.72
C THR A 661 -10.16 15.92 26.23
N THR A 662 -8.98 15.31 26.35
CA THR A 662 -8.72 13.93 25.98
C THR A 662 -8.04 13.18 27.11
N PHE A 663 -8.66 12.10 27.56
CA PHE A 663 -8.23 11.26 28.66
C PHE A 663 -7.84 9.89 28.11
N TYR A 664 -6.55 9.61 28.09
CA TYR A 664 -6.00 8.36 27.56
C TYR A 664 -6.00 7.26 28.63
N TYR A 665 -6.47 6.06 28.27
CA TYR A 665 -6.40 4.88 29.11
C TYR A 665 -5.96 3.66 28.30
N ASN A 666 -4.91 2.97 28.76
CA ASN A 666 -4.55 1.64 28.30
C ASN A 666 -5.15 0.62 29.26
N VAL A 667 -6.04 -0.24 28.76
CA VAL A 667 -6.79 -1.20 29.58
C VAL A 667 -6.15 -2.60 29.62
N ILE A 668 -4.91 -2.78 29.15
CA ILE A 668 -4.30 -4.12 29.06
C ILE A 668 -4.29 -4.89 30.38
N ASN A 669 -4.02 -4.22 31.50
CA ASN A 669 -3.87 -4.87 32.80
C ASN A 669 -5.20 -5.43 33.32
N GLU A 670 -6.31 -4.86 32.90
CA GLU A 670 -7.67 -5.26 33.27
C GLU A 670 -8.16 -6.48 32.48
N PHE A 671 -7.47 -6.83 31.39
CA PHE A 671 -7.82 -7.95 30.51
C PHE A 671 -6.76 -9.06 30.48
N SER A 672 -5.63 -8.87 31.15
CA SER A 672 -4.53 -9.83 31.21
C SER A 672 -4.46 -10.56 32.55
N ASP A 673 -3.97 -11.80 32.53
CA ASP A 673 -3.56 -12.52 33.72
C ASP A 673 -2.19 -12.03 34.23
N ASN A 674 -1.71 -12.62 35.34
CA ASN A 674 -0.42 -12.26 35.94
C ASN A 674 0.80 -12.55 35.02
N ASN A 675 0.63 -13.36 33.98
CA ASN A 675 1.66 -13.69 33.01
C ASN A 675 1.55 -12.83 31.73
N GLY A 676 0.57 -11.92 31.66
CA GLY A 676 0.33 -11.03 30.52
C GLY A 676 -0.55 -11.63 29.42
N PHE A 677 -1.01 -12.88 29.55
CA PHE A 677 -1.93 -13.49 28.58
C PHE A 677 -3.31 -12.86 28.69
N LEU A 678 -4.01 -12.68 27.58
CA LEU A 678 -5.41 -12.26 27.65
C LEU A 678 -6.27 -13.35 28.28
N SER A 679 -7.11 -12.94 29.24
CA SER A 679 -8.01 -13.87 29.90
C SER A 679 -8.99 -14.49 28.90
N ALA A 680 -9.02 -15.82 28.87
CA ALA A 680 -9.92 -16.61 28.04
C ALA A 680 -11.41 -16.43 28.43
N ASP A 681 -11.70 -15.96 29.64
CA ASP A 681 -13.06 -15.64 30.08
C ASP A 681 -13.56 -14.30 29.51
N LEU A 682 -12.63 -13.42 29.12
CA LEU A 682 -12.94 -12.07 28.65
C LEU A 682 -12.85 -11.94 27.12
N TYR A 683 -12.06 -12.79 26.46
CA TYR A 683 -11.78 -12.74 25.03
C TYR A 683 -12.14 -14.02 24.29
N ALA A 684 -12.63 -13.85 23.07
CA ALA A 684 -12.79 -14.94 22.11
C ALA A 684 -11.41 -15.49 21.68
N GLN A 685 -11.39 -16.71 21.15
CA GLN A 685 -10.18 -17.39 20.70
C GLN A 685 -9.46 -16.69 19.54
N ASP A 686 -10.12 -15.75 18.86
CA ASP A 686 -9.48 -14.92 17.84
C ASP A 686 -8.51 -13.85 18.42
N GLY A 687 -8.52 -13.65 19.74
CA GLY A 687 -7.68 -12.67 20.42
C GLY A 687 -8.00 -11.23 20.07
N ILE A 688 -9.23 -10.94 19.62
CA ILE A 688 -9.70 -9.62 19.20
C ILE A 688 -11.04 -9.28 19.87
N HIS A 689 -12.03 -10.16 19.78
CA HIS A 689 -13.39 -9.85 20.20
C HIS A 689 -13.62 -10.19 21.67
N LEU A 690 -14.34 -9.31 22.36
CA LEU A 690 -14.72 -9.51 23.76
C LEU A 690 -15.90 -10.49 23.86
N LEU A 691 -15.85 -11.34 24.88
CA LEU A 691 -16.99 -12.11 25.39
C LEU A 691 -17.88 -11.22 26.27
N PRO A 692 -19.12 -11.64 26.60
CA PRO A 692 -20.01 -10.85 27.46
C PRO A 692 -19.38 -10.39 28.79
N GLU A 693 -18.59 -11.23 29.45
CA GLU A 693 -17.85 -10.85 30.67
C GLU A 693 -16.77 -9.79 30.39
N GLY A 694 -16.11 -9.85 29.24
CA GLY A 694 -15.19 -8.80 28.79
C GLY A 694 -15.88 -7.44 28.63
N TYR A 695 -17.12 -7.42 28.12
CA TYR A 695 -17.92 -6.19 28.09
C TYR A 695 -18.32 -5.69 29.47
N LYS A 696 -18.55 -6.57 30.45
CA LYS A 696 -18.81 -6.13 31.84
C LYS A 696 -17.60 -5.43 32.44
N VAL A 697 -16.40 -5.95 32.20
CA VAL A 697 -15.15 -5.28 32.61
C VAL A 697 -14.99 -3.93 31.93
N LEU A 698 -15.16 -3.87 30.60
CA LEU A 698 -15.03 -2.63 29.85
C LEU A 698 -16.09 -1.58 30.26
N GLY A 699 -17.32 -2.03 30.50
CA GLY A 699 -18.46 -1.17 30.86
C GLY A 699 -18.26 -0.51 32.21
N ARG A 700 -17.76 -1.28 33.19
CA ARG A 700 -17.33 -0.75 34.48
C ARG A 700 -16.27 0.34 34.33
N ILE A 701 -15.21 0.07 33.56
CA ILE A 701 -14.13 1.04 33.31
C ILE A 701 -14.68 2.31 32.67
N ILE A 702 -15.48 2.20 31.61
CA ILE A 702 -16.06 3.36 30.93
C ILE A 702 -16.95 4.17 31.89
N SER A 703 -17.80 3.52 32.68
CA SER A 703 -18.69 4.17 33.65
C SER A 703 -17.90 4.90 34.75
N GLU A 704 -16.90 4.25 35.35
CA GLU A 704 -16.01 4.86 36.36
C GLU A 704 -15.29 6.09 35.80
N ARG A 705 -14.75 6.00 34.56
CA ARG A 705 -14.07 7.12 33.91
C ARG A 705 -15.03 8.25 33.53
N PHE A 706 -16.22 7.92 33.04
CA PHE A 706 -17.24 8.90 32.69
C PHE A 706 -17.57 9.79 33.90
N ASN A 707 -17.88 9.17 35.05
CA ASN A 707 -18.20 9.91 36.28
C ASN A 707 -17.03 10.82 36.70
N SER A 708 -15.80 10.30 36.69
CA SER A 708 -14.61 11.08 37.07
C SER A 708 -14.27 12.28 36.16
N ILE A 709 -14.87 12.36 34.98
CA ILE A 709 -14.61 13.41 33.98
C ILE A 709 -15.73 14.47 33.99
N ILE A 710 -16.94 14.08 34.37
CA ILE A 710 -18.13 14.95 34.39
C ILE A 710 -18.36 15.58 35.77
N ASP A 711 -17.93 14.90 36.84
CA ASP A 711 -17.78 15.48 38.18
C ASP A 711 -16.64 16.51 38.22
#